data_AF-A0A960FQ62-F1
#
_entry.id   AF-A0A960FQ62-F1
#
_cell.length_a   1.000
_cell.length_b   1.000
_cell.length_c   1.000
_cell.angle_alpha   90.00
_cell.angle_beta   90.00
_cell.angle_gamma   90.00
#
_symmetry.space_group_name_H-M   'P 1'
#
loop_
_entity.id
_entity.type
_entity.pdbx_description
1 polymer ?
#
loop_
_entity_poly.entity_id
_entity_poly.type
_entity_poly.pdbx_seq_one_letter_code
_entity_poly.pdbx_strand_id
1 'polypeptide(L)'
;MGARGRIGAVLVALVATAATTAATSGTPAAGSPSTAPAVAAPAAPAGKGARGTWQVQALGGDRYQVSWRSPIDFPMTSDRPTIVGPGSLRIGAPTIARDGRTVSALVESATRPDPADLDVLLSGDRLDVPGDDRARAGAAPAVPLDLPGTVTLPVDPATPGPYAVSTSDYELDPVPLPGMPEPIEMVGHVVEPAADAPTGPRPLVLFLHGRHSVCYDPGDESADGSWPCQAPQLEIPSQLGYDYIQRVLASQGYTTVSIRVNGINAQDYRLPDGGADARAAMVEQHLDHWTDIAAEHQVDLDRVVLVGHSRGGEGVDRASIEIPLSAPYRIVGQVLIAPTDFGDQTAPYVPTVTLLPFCDGDVSDLEGQRFTDVSRDLTTGDTSLKSSVLVMGANHNFFNTEWTPGIAAAPAWDDWGGSKRAECGSNNPERLTPQEQQDVGTAYVAGAVHLFASDEQDVLPLFDGTRARVASTGDAQVLSHAIGGGRDVRAPGSGATLDLADGADTRMCVGSDDSGRVASCTHGLDYVAVHPHWPSVWEQLPTRQFFQMSWSAAGQSGGLLLRRPLDLSSRRLDLRTITDPRAGAVDLRVRITDGDGASALLTPVGGGGLPLLGRRLETQKYWAQELVADPSTATGVDLTDITQVDLVSASDQGQVWVADLAAAPDALVAVPELRLPTVDVGRVRIAEGDGPGAVTARVPFEVHGDVTAPARLAVTTSGQSRGQQQRFNIDLAPGQTSGWVPVTYDADRLDDYPRQVTQISMFAVRNVMTDAWTGDLTVVDDDPTPRVTVQPVTRSVDEGRPAQWVVKLARPVGYDTWVSGEVVRGPRPTLAAGDV
;
A
#
# COMPACT_ATOMS: atom_id res chain seq x y z
N MET A 1 1.18 -15.79 -63.82
CA MET A 1 1.72 -17.18 -63.86
C MET A 1 3.07 -17.12 -63.15
N GLY A 2 3.38 -17.76 -62.03
CA GLY A 2 2.68 -18.72 -61.16
C GLY A 2 3.67 -19.84 -60.82
N ALA A 3 3.86 -20.35 -59.61
CA ALA A 3 3.38 -20.07 -58.25
C ALA A 3 4.08 -21.11 -57.31
N ARG A 4 3.85 -21.02 -55.99
CA ARG A 4 4.07 -22.06 -54.95
C ARG A 4 5.49 -22.27 -54.40
N GLY A 5 5.67 -21.88 -53.14
CA GLY A 5 6.66 -22.49 -52.22
C GLY A 5 6.12 -23.77 -51.56
N ARG A 6 6.85 -24.32 -50.59
CA ARG A 6 6.40 -25.43 -49.73
C ARG A 6 6.92 -25.33 -48.29
N ILE A 7 5.99 -25.43 -47.35
CA ILE A 7 6.21 -25.90 -45.97
C ILE A 7 6.16 -27.44 -46.00
N GLY A 8 6.78 -28.12 -45.02
CA GLY A 8 6.63 -29.57 -44.86
C GLY A 8 7.15 -30.08 -43.51
N ALA A 9 6.24 -30.29 -42.55
CA ALA A 9 6.51 -31.06 -41.34
C ALA A 9 6.53 -32.57 -41.66
N VAL A 10 7.16 -33.38 -40.78
CA VAL A 10 7.10 -34.85 -40.85
C VAL A 10 6.77 -35.42 -39.48
N LEU A 11 5.77 -36.30 -39.46
CA LEU A 11 5.24 -37.03 -38.31
C LEU A 11 5.20 -38.50 -38.75
N VAL A 12 5.83 -39.43 -38.02
CA VAL A 12 5.78 -40.88 -38.32
C VAL A 12 5.61 -41.68 -37.04
N ALA A 13 4.68 -42.63 -37.06
CA ALA A 13 4.30 -43.49 -35.94
C ALA A 13 4.92 -44.90 -36.02
N LEU A 14 4.79 -45.65 -34.92
CA LEU A 14 5.22 -47.05 -34.79
C LEU A 14 4.40 -48.03 -35.66
N VAL A 15 4.90 -49.26 -35.84
CA VAL A 15 4.24 -50.54 -35.42
C VAL A 15 5.27 -51.69 -35.46
N ALA A 16 5.03 -52.77 -34.70
CA ALA A 16 6.00 -53.82 -34.32
C ALA A 16 5.68 -55.24 -34.87
N THR A 17 6.55 -56.22 -34.59
CA THR A 17 6.32 -57.69 -34.46
C THR A 17 7.64 -58.39 -34.04
N ALA A 18 7.73 -59.60 -33.44
CA ALA A 18 6.91 -60.37 -32.47
C ALA A 18 7.68 -61.67 -32.04
N ALA A 19 7.28 -62.33 -30.92
CA ALA A 19 7.58 -63.73 -30.52
C ALA A 19 9.02 -64.11 -30.05
N THR A 20 9.32 -65.07 -29.14
CA THR A 20 8.49 -65.98 -28.27
C THR A 20 9.27 -66.56 -27.06
N THR A 21 8.58 -66.66 -25.90
CA THR A 21 8.62 -67.63 -24.76
C THR A 21 9.78 -68.65 -24.52
N ALA A 22 10.23 -68.76 -23.26
CA ALA A 22 10.07 -69.94 -22.36
C ALA A 22 10.62 -69.67 -20.93
N ALA A 23 10.17 -70.39 -19.90
CA ALA A 23 10.52 -70.16 -18.49
C ALA A 23 10.74 -71.44 -17.67
N THR A 24 11.59 -71.39 -16.63
CA THR A 24 11.61 -72.31 -15.47
C THR A 24 12.19 -71.61 -14.22
N SER A 25 11.93 -72.20 -13.04
CA SER A 25 11.92 -71.55 -11.70
C SER A 25 13.09 -71.92 -10.77
N GLY A 26 13.48 -71.01 -9.86
CA GLY A 26 14.27 -71.33 -8.66
C GLY A 26 14.72 -70.12 -7.82
N THR A 27 14.41 -70.13 -6.51
CA THR A 27 14.84 -69.17 -5.46
C THR A 27 15.07 -69.95 -4.15
N PRO A 28 15.68 -69.38 -3.08
CA PRO A 28 16.28 -68.04 -2.88
C PRO A 28 17.84 -68.13 -2.82
N ALA A 29 18.68 -67.22 -2.27
CA ALA A 29 18.50 -66.02 -1.44
C ALA A 29 19.69 -65.03 -1.54
N ALA A 30 19.58 -63.91 -0.80
CA ALA A 30 20.64 -62.98 -0.36
C ALA A 30 21.43 -62.18 -1.42
N GLY A 31 21.11 -60.88 -1.53
CA GLY A 31 21.88 -59.87 -2.29
C GLY A 31 21.00 -58.97 -3.17
N SER A 32 20.88 -57.70 -2.81
CA SER A 32 20.15 -56.64 -3.56
C SER A 32 20.67 -56.48 -5.00
N PRO A 33 19.87 -56.03 -6.01
CA PRO A 33 19.34 -54.66 -6.03
C PRO A 33 18.01 -54.41 -6.81
N SER A 34 17.64 -53.13 -6.95
CA SER A 34 16.81 -52.55 -8.03
C SER A 34 15.32 -52.92 -8.13
N THR A 35 14.46 -52.02 -7.63
CA THR A 35 13.09 -51.83 -8.13
C THR A 35 12.99 -50.50 -8.90
N ALA A 36 12.42 -50.55 -10.10
CA ALA A 36 12.12 -49.37 -10.93
C ALA A 36 11.14 -48.42 -10.20
N PRO A 37 11.15 -47.10 -10.51
CA PRO A 37 10.26 -46.15 -9.87
C PRO A 37 8.80 -46.47 -10.23
N ALA A 38 7.97 -46.62 -9.20
CA ALA A 38 6.52 -46.71 -9.37
C ALA A 38 5.99 -45.39 -9.97
N VAL A 39 5.03 -45.51 -10.88
CA VAL A 39 4.27 -44.37 -11.39
C VAL A 39 3.56 -43.73 -10.18
N ALA A 40 3.93 -42.49 -9.85
CA ALA A 40 3.27 -41.75 -8.79
C ALA A 40 1.80 -41.53 -9.16
N ALA A 41 0.90 -41.81 -8.21
CA ALA A 41 -0.49 -41.40 -8.33
C ALA A 41 -0.56 -39.86 -8.45
N PRO A 42 -1.60 -39.30 -9.11
CA PRO A 42 -1.79 -37.86 -9.14
C PRO A 42 -1.84 -37.33 -7.70
N ALA A 43 -1.07 -36.27 -7.45
CA ALA A 43 -0.99 -35.67 -6.12
C ALA A 43 -2.39 -35.18 -5.69
N ALA A 44 -2.77 -35.51 -4.46
CA ALA A 44 -3.93 -34.89 -3.82
C ALA A 44 -3.71 -33.37 -3.74
N PRO A 45 -4.78 -32.54 -3.76
CA PRO A 45 -4.65 -31.10 -3.61
C PRO A 45 -3.86 -30.74 -2.34
N ALA A 46 -2.96 -29.77 -2.45
CA ALA A 46 -2.07 -29.39 -1.37
C ALA A 46 -2.88 -28.91 -0.15
N GLY A 47 -2.70 -29.58 0.99
CA GLY A 47 -3.41 -29.22 2.22
C GLY A 47 -2.88 -27.92 2.84
N LYS A 48 -3.76 -27.23 3.59
CA LYS A 48 -3.37 -26.13 4.48
C LYS A 48 -2.21 -26.59 5.38
N GLY A 49 -1.04 -25.95 5.23
CA GLY A 49 0.20 -26.33 5.93
C GLY A 49 1.36 -26.81 5.04
N ALA A 50 1.19 -26.89 3.72
CA ALA A 50 2.34 -26.95 2.81
C ALA A 50 3.19 -25.66 2.93
N ARG A 51 4.51 -25.76 2.83
CA ARG A 51 5.42 -24.60 2.79
C ARG A 51 5.65 -24.16 1.36
N GLY A 52 5.80 -22.85 1.14
CA GLY A 52 6.37 -22.33 -0.09
C GLY A 52 7.85 -22.68 -0.22
N THR A 53 8.37 -22.61 -1.44
CA THR A 53 9.77 -22.94 -1.73
C THR A 53 10.56 -21.69 -2.06
N TRP A 54 11.52 -21.34 -1.21
CA TRP A 54 12.54 -20.35 -1.53
C TRP A 54 13.50 -20.88 -2.61
N GLN A 55 13.74 -20.07 -3.63
CA GLN A 55 14.80 -20.23 -4.62
C GLN A 55 15.66 -18.97 -4.63
N VAL A 56 16.94 -19.15 -4.34
CA VAL A 56 17.96 -18.11 -4.42
C VAL A 56 18.83 -18.43 -5.63
N GLN A 57 18.49 -17.80 -6.76
CA GLN A 57 19.19 -17.93 -8.03
C GLN A 57 20.27 -16.85 -8.11
N ALA A 58 21.53 -17.26 -8.23
CA ALA A 58 22.57 -16.33 -8.63
C ALA A 58 22.25 -15.82 -10.05
N LEU A 59 21.93 -14.54 -10.17
CA LEU A 59 21.89 -13.86 -11.48
C LEU A 59 23.30 -13.50 -11.95
N GLY A 60 24.26 -13.62 -11.03
CA GLY A 60 25.50 -12.91 -11.10
C GLY A 60 25.32 -11.44 -10.73
N GLY A 61 26.18 -10.96 -9.84
CA GLY A 61 26.30 -9.55 -9.45
C GLY A 61 26.89 -9.38 -8.06
N ASP A 62 27.34 -10.49 -7.45
CA ASP A 62 27.06 -10.73 -6.03
C ASP A 62 25.55 -10.56 -5.71
N ARG A 63 24.75 -10.70 -6.78
CA ARG A 63 23.31 -10.53 -6.88
C ARG A 63 22.62 -11.86 -7.03
N TYR A 64 21.49 -11.93 -6.36
CA TYR A 64 20.60 -13.06 -6.36
C TYR A 64 19.19 -12.57 -6.66
N GLN A 65 18.52 -13.23 -7.60
CA GLN A 65 17.08 -13.24 -7.57
C GLN A 65 16.71 -14.15 -6.42
N VAL A 66 16.32 -13.54 -5.31
CA VAL A 66 15.61 -14.26 -4.27
C VAL A 66 14.17 -14.31 -4.73
N SER A 67 13.64 -15.52 -4.79
CA SER A 67 12.24 -15.75 -5.08
C SER A 67 11.65 -16.73 -4.07
N TRP A 68 10.41 -16.52 -3.70
CA TRP A 68 9.63 -17.46 -2.92
C TRP A 68 8.40 -17.86 -3.72
N ARG A 69 8.22 -19.16 -3.90
CA ARG A 69 7.06 -19.71 -4.61
C ARG A 69 6.06 -20.29 -3.62
N SER A 70 4.91 -19.63 -3.50
CA SER A 70 3.79 -20.05 -2.68
C SER A 70 3.25 -21.43 -3.12
N PRO A 71 2.82 -22.30 -2.18
CA PRO A 71 2.25 -23.61 -2.52
C PRO A 71 0.83 -23.48 -3.08
N ILE A 72 0.18 -22.34 -2.89
CA ILE A 72 -1.09 -21.90 -3.47
C ILE A 72 -0.85 -20.60 -4.26
N ASP A 73 -1.76 -20.20 -5.12
CA ASP A 73 -1.68 -18.90 -5.81
C ASP A 73 -1.77 -17.77 -4.76
N PHE A 74 -1.05 -16.67 -4.97
CA PHE A 74 -1.22 -15.49 -4.11
C PHE A 74 -2.67 -15.02 -4.25
N PRO A 75 -3.34 -14.66 -3.14
CA PRO A 75 -4.65 -14.05 -3.24
C PRO A 75 -4.55 -12.77 -4.10
N MET A 76 -5.59 -12.45 -4.85
CA MET A 76 -5.67 -11.21 -5.63
C MET A 76 -5.99 -10.03 -4.71
N THR A 77 -5.00 -9.69 -3.88
CA THR A 77 -5.01 -8.65 -2.85
C THR A 77 -4.63 -7.28 -3.38
N SER A 78 -5.01 -6.26 -2.63
CA SER A 78 -4.60 -4.87 -2.77
C SER A 78 -3.12 -4.68 -2.45
N ASP A 79 -2.61 -5.21 -1.33
CA ASP A 79 -1.16 -5.18 -1.06
C ASP A 79 -0.36 -6.16 -1.96
N ARG A 80 0.96 -5.94 -2.02
CA ARG A 80 1.95 -6.70 -2.78
C ARG A 80 2.86 -7.53 -1.83
N PRO A 81 3.01 -8.85 -2.06
CA PRO A 81 4.00 -9.64 -1.34
C PRO A 81 5.39 -9.03 -1.47
N THR A 82 6.05 -8.79 -0.35
CA THR A 82 7.33 -8.09 -0.25
C THR A 82 8.36 -8.99 0.42
N ILE A 83 9.54 -9.13 -0.21
CA ILE A 83 10.67 -9.88 0.37
C ILE A 83 11.47 -8.94 1.27
N VAL A 84 11.72 -9.38 2.50
CA VAL A 84 12.55 -8.70 3.49
C VAL A 84 13.73 -9.58 3.92
N GLY A 85 14.79 -8.96 4.44
CA GLY A 85 15.98 -9.64 4.98
C GLY A 85 16.22 -9.34 6.47
N PRO A 86 17.43 -9.64 6.99
CA PRO A 86 17.76 -9.44 8.40
C PRO A 86 17.47 -8.02 8.90
N GLY A 87 16.80 -7.92 10.06
CA GLY A 87 16.28 -6.64 10.56
C GLY A 87 15.04 -6.14 9.80
N SER A 88 14.30 -7.06 9.18
CA SER A 88 13.10 -6.83 8.34
C SER A 88 13.32 -5.94 7.13
N LEU A 89 14.57 -5.60 6.74
CA LEU A 89 14.86 -4.65 5.65
C LEU A 89 14.30 -5.12 4.30
N ARG A 90 13.48 -4.28 3.65
CA ARG A 90 12.89 -4.53 2.34
C ARG A 90 14.00 -4.64 1.31
N ILE A 91 13.97 -5.72 0.53
CA ILE A 91 14.95 -5.95 -0.51
C ILE A 91 14.32 -5.64 -1.86
N GLY A 92 14.48 -4.38 -2.28
CA GLY A 92 14.02 -3.87 -3.57
C GLY A 92 12.50 -3.83 -3.78
N ALA A 93 12.10 -3.38 -4.97
CA ALA A 93 10.75 -3.52 -5.48
C ALA A 93 10.46 -5.01 -5.80
N PRO A 94 9.50 -5.66 -5.12
CA PRO A 94 9.12 -7.03 -5.43
C PRO A 94 8.31 -7.06 -6.74
N THR A 95 8.43 -8.18 -7.46
CA THR A 95 7.62 -8.47 -8.65
C THR A 95 7.00 -9.85 -8.49
N ILE A 96 5.76 -10.02 -8.94
CA ILE A 96 5.10 -11.34 -8.96
C ILE A 96 5.29 -11.91 -10.36
N ALA A 97 5.71 -13.17 -10.46
CA ALA A 97 5.81 -13.84 -11.76
C ALA A 97 4.41 -14.10 -12.33
N ARG A 98 4.34 -14.31 -13.66
CA ARG A 98 3.09 -14.65 -14.37
C ARG A 98 2.40 -15.93 -13.84
N ASP A 99 3.08 -16.74 -13.04
CA ASP A 99 2.50 -17.93 -12.41
C ASP A 99 1.63 -17.62 -11.18
N GLY A 100 1.47 -16.35 -10.79
CA GLY A 100 0.63 -15.93 -9.67
C GLY A 100 1.13 -16.37 -8.29
N ARG A 101 2.28 -17.05 -8.20
CA ARG A 101 2.77 -17.73 -6.99
C ARG A 101 4.16 -17.31 -6.55
N THR A 102 4.96 -16.82 -7.49
CA THR A 102 6.38 -16.58 -7.27
C THR A 102 6.64 -15.09 -7.10
N VAL A 103 6.79 -14.64 -5.84
CA VAL A 103 7.33 -13.30 -5.56
C VAL A 103 8.84 -13.35 -5.78
N SER A 104 9.38 -12.32 -6.42
CA SER A 104 10.80 -12.19 -6.74
C SER A 104 11.30 -10.79 -6.43
N ALA A 105 12.46 -10.72 -5.81
CA ALA A 105 13.20 -9.49 -5.54
C ALA A 105 14.66 -9.65 -6.00
N LEU A 106 15.25 -8.53 -6.40
CA LEU A 106 16.68 -8.44 -6.71
C LEU A 106 17.44 -8.06 -5.44
N VAL A 107 18.39 -8.90 -5.05
CA VAL A 107 19.12 -8.82 -3.78
C VAL A 107 20.61 -8.78 -4.05
N GLU A 108 21.35 -7.80 -3.52
CA GLU A 108 22.82 -7.73 -3.60
C GLU A 108 23.41 -8.05 -2.20
N SER A 109 23.99 -9.24 -1.99
CA SER A 109 24.25 -9.79 -0.64
C SER A 109 25.54 -10.62 -0.54
N ALA A 110 26.32 -10.43 0.56
CA ALA A 110 27.72 -10.84 0.87
C ALA A 110 28.12 -12.29 0.55
N THR A 111 27.10 -13.12 0.52
CA THR A 111 27.08 -14.54 0.28
C THR A 111 25.71 -14.81 -0.33
N ARG A 112 25.54 -15.96 -0.99
CA ARG A 112 24.20 -16.43 -1.39
C ARG A 112 23.25 -16.27 -0.19
N PRO A 113 22.21 -15.40 -0.27
CA PRO A 113 21.27 -15.19 0.81
C PRO A 113 20.79 -16.54 1.33
N ASP A 114 20.86 -16.73 2.65
CA ASP A 114 20.24 -17.90 3.26
C ASP A 114 18.73 -17.66 3.30
N PRO A 115 17.89 -18.52 2.69
CA PRO A 115 16.46 -18.46 2.85
C PRO A 115 15.95 -18.46 4.30
N ALA A 116 16.78 -18.89 5.27
CA ALA A 116 16.44 -18.83 6.69
C ALA A 116 16.53 -17.42 7.30
N ASP A 117 17.18 -16.49 6.61
CA ASP A 117 17.40 -15.08 7.02
C ASP A 117 16.45 -14.10 6.29
N LEU A 118 15.51 -14.62 5.49
CA LEU A 118 14.59 -13.86 4.65
C LEU A 118 13.15 -14.21 4.97
N ASP A 119 12.25 -13.23 4.87
CA ASP A 119 10.81 -13.42 5.07
C ASP A 119 10.02 -12.87 3.88
N VAL A 120 8.80 -13.39 3.68
CA VAL A 120 7.81 -12.81 2.75
C VAL A 120 6.68 -12.20 3.57
N LEU A 121 6.50 -10.88 3.48
CA LEU A 121 5.41 -10.15 4.10
C LEU A 121 4.31 -9.84 3.08
N LEU A 122 3.04 -9.87 3.49
CA LEU A 122 1.88 -9.33 2.78
C LEU A 122 0.97 -8.68 3.82
N SER A 123 0.74 -7.38 3.72
CA SER A 123 -0.12 -6.59 4.62
C SER A 123 0.29 -6.69 6.10
N GLY A 124 1.59 -6.84 6.34
CA GLY A 124 2.21 -7.12 7.65
C GLY A 124 2.32 -8.61 8.03
N ASP A 125 1.58 -9.51 7.38
CA ASP A 125 1.57 -10.95 7.69
C ASP A 125 2.69 -11.71 6.98
N ARG A 126 3.36 -12.61 7.72
CA ARG A 126 4.48 -13.42 7.22
C ARG A 126 3.99 -14.73 6.58
N LEU A 127 4.22 -14.88 5.28
CA LEU A 127 3.64 -15.96 4.47
C LEU A 127 4.49 -17.25 4.41
N ASP A 128 5.79 -17.18 4.74
CA ASP A 128 6.73 -18.28 4.48
C ASP A 128 7.00 -19.21 5.68
N VAL A 129 6.49 -18.88 6.87
CA VAL A 129 6.59 -19.70 8.08
C VAL A 129 5.23 -20.22 8.56
N PRO A 130 5.01 -21.55 8.65
CA PRO A 130 3.73 -22.09 9.12
C PRO A 130 3.45 -21.77 10.58
N GLY A 131 2.31 -21.11 10.85
CA GLY A 131 1.85 -20.86 12.21
C GLY A 131 2.28 -19.52 12.80
N ASP A 132 2.93 -18.65 12.02
CA ASP A 132 2.88 -17.20 12.25
C ASP A 132 1.51 -16.60 11.85
N ASP A 133 0.60 -17.41 11.30
CA ASP A 133 -0.84 -17.16 11.13
C ASP A 133 -1.52 -16.74 12.46
N ARG A 134 -1.39 -15.47 12.86
CA ARG A 134 -2.12 -14.74 13.93
C ARG A 134 -2.67 -15.65 15.04
N ALA A 135 -1.75 -16.20 15.84
CA ALA A 135 -2.04 -17.32 16.73
C ALA A 135 -2.98 -16.96 17.91
N ARG A 136 -4.12 -17.64 17.96
CA ARG A 136 -5.23 -17.45 18.91
C ARG A 136 -4.84 -17.31 20.39
N ALA A 137 -5.05 -16.12 20.96
CA ALA A 137 -5.27 -15.93 22.40
C ALA A 137 -6.78 -15.97 22.78
N GLY A 138 -7.08 -16.09 24.07
CA GLY A 138 -8.45 -16.16 24.60
C GLY A 138 -9.26 -14.86 24.44
N ALA A 139 -10.59 -14.96 24.37
CA ALA A 139 -11.47 -13.80 24.19
C ALA A 139 -11.84 -13.12 25.52
N ALA A 140 -11.68 -11.80 25.59
CA ALA A 140 -12.45 -10.96 26.49
C ALA A 140 -13.88 -10.75 25.93
N PRO A 141 -14.91 -10.52 26.76
CA PRO A 141 -16.27 -10.31 26.28
C PRO A 141 -16.42 -9.01 25.48
N ALA A 142 -17.31 -9.04 24.49
CA ALA A 142 -17.71 -7.90 23.67
C ALA A 142 -18.28 -6.75 24.53
N VAL A 143 -17.97 -5.53 24.12
CA VAL A 143 -18.45 -4.27 24.71
C VAL A 143 -18.65 -3.32 23.53
N PRO A 144 -19.90 -2.90 23.23
CA PRO A 144 -20.16 -1.96 22.14
C PRO A 144 -19.42 -0.64 22.37
N LEU A 145 -18.85 -0.12 21.29
CA LEU A 145 -18.01 1.07 21.26
C LEU A 145 -18.89 2.34 21.06
N ASP A 146 -20.09 2.37 21.66
CA ASP A 146 -21.00 3.52 21.65
C ASP A 146 -20.42 4.61 22.56
N LEU A 147 -19.81 5.63 21.95
CA LEU A 147 -19.06 6.63 22.68
C LEU A 147 -19.97 7.70 23.30
N PRO A 148 -19.80 8.03 24.60
CA PRO A 148 -20.48 9.17 25.20
C PRO A 148 -20.23 10.44 24.39
N GLY A 149 -21.28 11.25 24.21
CA GLY A 149 -21.24 12.46 23.39
C GLY A 149 -21.48 12.24 21.90
N THR A 150 -21.68 11.00 21.43
CA THR A 150 -22.05 10.76 20.02
C THR A 150 -23.43 11.35 19.70
N VAL A 151 -23.49 12.20 18.67
CA VAL A 151 -24.73 12.80 18.16
C VAL A 151 -25.18 12.12 16.86
N THR A 152 -26.49 11.91 16.71
CA THR A 152 -27.07 11.57 15.41
C THR A 152 -27.43 12.87 14.70
N LEU A 153 -26.86 13.10 13.52
CA LEU A 153 -27.15 14.27 12.70
C LEU A 153 -28.59 14.23 12.16
N PRO A 154 -29.25 15.39 11.98
CA PRO A 154 -30.60 15.45 11.41
C PRO A 154 -30.61 15.26 9.88
N VAL A 155 -29.47 15.46 9.23
CA VAL A 155 -29.24 15.19 7.79
C VAL A 155 -28.62 13.82 7.65
N ASP A 156 -29.06 13.04 6.67
CA ASP A 156 -28.56 11.70 6.39
C ASP A 156 -28.22 11.58 4.88
N PRO A 157 -26.93 11.63 4.51
CA PRO A 157 -26.50 11.63 3.10
C PRO A 157 -26.86 10.36 2.32
N ALA A 158 -27.19 9.25 2.99
CA ALA A 158 -27.67 8.04 2.32
C ALA A 158 -29.15 8.13 1.90
N THR A 159 -29.87 9.18 2.32
CA THR A 159 -31.29 9.38 1.96
C THR A 159 -31.43 9.62 0.45
N PRO A 160 -32.17 8.78 -0.30
CA PRO A 160 -32.41 9.03 -1.71
C PRO A 160 -33.11 10.38 -1.93
N GLY A 161 -32.64 11.11 -2.93
CA GLY A 161 -33.21 12.40 -3.32
C GLY A 161 -34.50 12.26 -4.15
N PRO A 162 -35.07 13.40 -4.60
CA PRO A 162 -36.38 13.43 -5.23
C PRO A 162 -36.38 13.01 -6.72
N TYR A 163 -35.21 12.84 -7.34
CA TYR A 163 -35.11 12.61 -8.78
C TYR A 163 -35.17 11.12 -9.12
N ALA A 164 -35.95 10.78 -10.16
CA ALA A 164 -35.85 9.47 -10.81
C ALA A 164 -34.48 9.34 -11.49
N VAL A 165 -33.91 8.14 -11.50
CA VAL A 165 -32.58 7.86 -12.06
C VAL A 165 -32.67 7.07 -13.37
N SER A 166 -31.73 7.34 -14.27
CA SER A 166 -31.44 6.56 -15.47
C SER A 166 -30.04 5.94 -15.37
N THR A 167 -29.87 4.81 -16.07
CA THR A 167 -28.61 4.04 -16.11
C THR A 167 -28.26 3.75 -17.57
N SER A 168 -26.99 3.90 -17.93
CA SER A 168 -26.45 3.59 -19.25
C SER A 168 -24.97 3.20 -19.17
N ASP A 169 -24.44 2.54 -20.19
CA ASP A 169 -23.02 2.20 -20.29
C ASP A 169 -22.44 2.83 -21.56
N TYR A 170 -21.15 3.18 -21.53
CA TYR A 170 -20.37 3.45 -22.75
C TYR A 170 -19.18 2.48 -22.85
N GLU A 171 -18.80 2.18 -24.09
CA GLU A 171 -17.62 1.38 -24.44
C GLU A 171 -16.92 2.04 -25.63
N LEU A 172 -15.63 2.35 -25.45
CA LEU A 172 -14.77 3.00 -26.44
C LEU A 172 -13.55 2.12 -26.76
N ASP A 173 -12.74 2.55 -27.74
CA ASP A 173 -11.52 1.86 -28.16
C ASP A 173 -10.55 1.68 -26.96
N PRO A 174 -10.04 0.45 -26.69
CA PRO A 174 -9.10 0.20 -25.59
C PRO A 174 -7.79 1.00 -25.68
N VAL A 175 -7.31 1.48 -24.52
CA VAL A 175 -6.16 2.38 -24.39
C VAL A 175 -4.86 1.58 -24.15
N PRO A 176 -3.82 1.72 -25.00
CA PRO A 176 -2.51 1.12 -24.75
C PRO A 176 -1.70 1.97 -23.75
N LEU A 177 -1.32 1.38 -22.61
CA LEU A 177 -0.54 2.06 -21.56
C LEU A 177 0.92 1.57 -21.46
N PRO A 178 1.88 2.42 -21.04
CA PRO A 178 3.27 2.02 -20.83
C PRO A 178 3.42 0.82 -19.90
N GLY A 179 4.33 -0.11 -20.24
CA GLY A 179 4.63 -1.30 -19.44
C GLY A 179 3.60 -2.44 -19.49
N MET A 180 2.41 -2.20 -20.06
CA MET A 180 1.32 -3.18 -20.19
C MET A 180 1.26 -3.78 -21.61
N PRO A 181 1.42 -5.11 -21.78
CA PRO A 181 1.31 -5.76 -23.09
C PRO A 181 -0.07 -5.71 -23.74
N GLU A 182 -1.14 -5.85 -22.95
CA GLU A 182 -2.53 -5.79 -23.44
C GLU A 182 -3.12 -4.40 -23.14
N PRO A 183 -3.92 -3.80 -24.04
CA PRO A 183 -4.56 -2.52 -23.80
C PRO A 183 -5.66 -2.62 -22.74
N ILE A 184 -6.01 -1.48 -22.15
CA ILE A 184 -7.01 -1.35 -21.08
C ILE A 184 -8.36 -0.99 -21.68
N GLU A 185 -9.39 -1.70 -21.25
CA GLU A 185 -10.77 -1.46 -21.62
C GLU A 185 -11.22 -0.05 -21.19
N MET A 186 -11.91 0.65 -22.08
CA MET A 186 -12.40 2.01 -21.85
C MET A 186 -13.92 1.95 -21.71
N VAL A 187 -14.38 1.59 -20.50
CA VAL A 187 -15.80 1.33 -20.20
C VAL A 187 -16.23 1.98 -18.89
N GLY A 188 -17.35 2.71 -18.95
CA GLY A 188 -17.95 3.40 -17.80
C GLY A 188 -19.43 3.09 -17.63
N HIS A 189 -19.81 2.74 -16.40
CA HIS A 189 -21.19 2.55 -15.97
C HIS A 189 -21.77 3.86 -15.42
N VAL A 190 -22.69 4.47 -16.14
CA VAL A 190 -23.27 5.79 -15.84
C VAL A 190 -24.58 5.62 -15.10
N VAL A 191 -24.73 6.32 -13.96
CA VAL A 191 -26.02 6.49 -13.28
C VAL A 191 -26.22 7.97 -12.98
N GLU A 192 -27.35 8.52 -13.40
CA GLU A 192 -27.62 9.94 -13.34
C GLU A 192 -29.12 10.24 -13.20
N PRO A 193 -29.53 11.46 -12.79
CA PRO A 193 -30.92 11.84 -12.82
C PRO A 193 -31.49 11.74 -14.24
N ALA A 194 -32.78 11.38 -14.35
CA ALA A 194 -33.49 11.31 -15.63
C ALA A 194 -33.31 12.60 -16.45
N ALA A 195 -33.29 12.50 -17.78
CA ALA A 195 -32.94 13.62 -18.67
C ALA A 195 -33.86 14.86 -18.49
N ASP A 196 -35.11 14.67 -18.07
CA ASP A 196 -36.09 15.72 -17.78
C ASP A 196 -36.09 16.20 -16.31
N ALA A 197 -35.25 15.64 -15.44
CA ALA A 197 -35.14 16.02 -14.04
C ALA A 197 -34.57 17.45 -13.88
N PRO A 198 -35.27 18.38 -13.21
CA PRO A 198 -34.88 19.79 -13.10
C PRO A 198 -33.75 19.99 -12.07
N THR A 199 -32.56 19.52 -12.44
CA THR A 199 -31.33 19.49 -11.64
C THR A 199 -30.41 20.67 -11.93
N GLY A 200 -30.39 21.14 -13.19
CA GLY A 200 -29.35 22.06 -13.67
C GLY A 200 -28.05 21.29 -13.97
N PRO A 201 -26.91 21.98 -14.17
CA PRO A 201 -25.61 21.35 -14.35
C PRO A 201 -25.20 20.51 -13.12
N ARG A 202 -24.91 19.23 -13.35
CA ARG A 202 -24.73 18.17 -12.35
C ARG A 202 -23.25 17.94 -12.10
N PRO A 203 -22.74 18.04 -10.86
CA PRO A 203 -21.37 17.64 -10.56
C PRO A 203 -21.13 16.18 -10.96
N LEU A 204 -19.92 15.88 -11.45
CA LEU A 204 -19.52 14.53 -11.85
C LEU A 204 -18.89 13.80 -10.66
N VAL A 205 -19.32 12.56 -10.42
CA VAL A 205 -18.65 11.65 -9.46
C VAL A 205 -18.10 10.45 -10.21
N LEU A 206 -16.78 10.33 -10.31
CA LEU A 206 -16.10 9.21 -10.98
C LEU A 206 -15.61 8.19 -9.95
N PHE A 207 -16.11 6.97 -10.05
CA PHE A 207 -15.72 5.82 -9.24
C PHE A 207 -14.67 4.97 -9.99
N LEU A 208 -13.60 4.61 -9.29
CA LEU A 208 -12.55 3.70 -9.76
C LEU A 208 -12.45 2.51 -8.79
N HIS A 209 -12.74 1.31 -9.28
CA HIS A 209 -12.58 0.10 -8.48
C HIS A 209 -11.10 -0.26 -8.26
N GLY A 210 -10.84 -0.96 -7.16
CA GLY A 210 -9.50 -1.41 -6.79
C GLY A 210 -9.06 -2.71 -7.45
N ARG A 211 -8.03 -3.32 -6.87
CA ARG A 211 -7.47 -4.58 -7.34
C ARG A 211 -8.29 -5.77 -6.86
N HIS A 212 -8.75 -6.58 -7.80
CA HIS A 212 -9.50 -7.80 -7.54
C HIS A 212 -9.23 -8.82 -8.65
N SER A 213 -9.79 -10.03 -8.52
CA SER A 213 -9.85 -11.01 -9.61
C SER A 213 -10.55 -10.40 -10.85
N VAL A 214 -10.13 -10.83 -12.05
CA VAL A 214 -10.48 -10.18 -13.32
C VAL A 214 -11.41 -11.00 -14.21
N CYS A 215 -11.33 -12.33 -14.14
CA CYS A 215 -12.14 -13.27 -14.90
C CYS A 215 -12.71 -14.35 -13.97
N TYR A 216 -13.86 -14.90 -14.31
CA TYR A 216 -14.45 -16.07 -13.63
C TYR A 216 -15.13 -17.02 -14.62
N ASP A 217 -15.23 -18.31 -14.27
CA ASP A 217 -16.03 -19.29 -15.03
C ASP A 217 -17.34 -19.60 -14.28
N PRO A 218 -18.52 -19.28 -14.84
CA PRO A 218 -19.81 -19.65 -14.24
C PRO A 218 -20.03 -21.17 -14.07
N GLY A 219 -19.22 -22.00 -14.74
CA GLY A 219 -19.23 -23.47 -14.62
C GLY A 219 -18.18 -24.04 -13.68
N ASP A 220 -17.21 -23.24 -13.22
CA ASP A 220 -16.14 -23.65 -12.30
C ASP A 220 -15.70 -22.47 -11.41
N GLU A 221 -16.22 -22.43 -10.19
CA GLU A 221 -15.91 -21.41 -9.16
C GLU A 221 -14.41 -21.39 -8.75
N SER A 222 -13.60 -22.35 -9.21
CA SER A 222 -12.16 -22.44 -8.95
C SER A 222 -11.27 -22.16 -10.17
N ALA A 223 -11.84 -21.76 -11.31
CA ALA A 223 -11.08 -21.51 -12.53
C ALA A 223 -10.48 -20.09 -12.58
N ASP A 224 -9.18 -19.98 -12.28
CA ASP A 224 -8.41 -18.77 -12.55
C ASP A 224 -8.34 -18.48 -14.06
N GLY A 225 -8.70 -17.27 -14.46
CA GLY A 225 -8.72 -16.86 -15.87
C GLY A 225 -7.48 -16.12 -16.34
N SER A 226 -7.12 -16.36 -17.60
CA SER A 226 -6.10 -15.58 -18.30
C SER A 226 -6.73 -14.34 -18.93
N TRP A 227 -6.18 -13.16 -18.66
CA TRP A 227 -6.55 -11.93 -19.35
C TRP A 227 -5.99 -11.86 -20.78
N PRO A 228 -6.73 -11.31 -21.77
CA PRO A 228 -8.16 -10.95 -21.71
C PRO A 228 -9.05 -12.19 -21.59
N CYS A 229 -10.15 -12.10 -20.83
CA CYS A 229 -11.01 -13.25 -20.53
C CYS A 229 -11.53 -13.95 -21.80
N GLN A 230 -11.45 -15.28 -21.86
CA GLN A 230 -11.88 -16.06 -23.02
C GLN A 230 -12.99 -17.05 -22.65
N ALA A 231 -14.03 -17.12 -23.48
CA ALA A 231 -15.16 -18.01 -23.27
C ALA A 231 -14.72 -19.47 -22.99
N PRO A 232 -15.24 -20.14 -21.95
CA PRO A 232 -16.45 -19.79 -21.17
C PRO A 232 -16.28 -18.70 -20.10
N GLN A 233 -15.06 -18.23 -19.83
CA GLN A 233 -14.81 -17.24 -18.79
C GLN A 233 -15.40 -15.88 -19.16
N LEU A 234 -15.96 -15.21 -18.15
CA LEU A 234 -16.52 -13.87 -18.21
C LEU A 234 -15.65 -12.93 -17.38
N GLU A 235 -15.70 -11.63 -17.67
CA GLU A 235 -15.08 -10.62 -16.81
C GLU A 235 -15.86 -10.43 -15.50
N ILE A 236 -15.15 -10.20 -14.40
CA ILE A 236 -15.77 -9.78 -13.14
C ILE A 236 -16.19 -8.31 -13.26
N PRO A 237 -17.47 -7.95 -13.08
CA PRO A 237 -17.97 -6.61 -13.38
C PRO A 237 -17.73 -5.63 -12.22
N SER A 238 -16.49 -5.56 -11.72
CA SER A 238 -16.09 -4.81 -10.51
C SER A 238 -16.56 -3.34 -10.47
N GLN A 239 -16.75 -2.71 -11.64
CA GLN A 239 -17.28 -1.35 -11.76
C GLN A 239 -18.76 -1.23 -11.35
N LEU A 240 -19.58 -2.28 -11.51
CA LEU A 240 -20.99 -2.27 -11.09
C LEU A 240 -21.14 -2.34 -9.55
N GLY A 241 -20.05 -2.63 -8.84
CA GLY A 241 -20.00 -2.79 -7.39
C GLY A 241 -20.43 -1.58 -6.56
N TYR A 242 -20.60 -0.41 -7.18
CA TYR A 242 -21.02 0.84 -6.54
C TYR A 242 -22.36 1.38 -7.03
N ASP A 243 -23.11 0.63 -7.86
CA ASP A 243 -24.42 1.05 -8.40
C ASP A 243 -25.38 1.53 -7.30
N TYR A 244 -25.32 0.93 -6.11
CA TYR A 244 -26.12 1.34 -4.95
C TYR A 244 -25.80 2.78 -4.48
N ILE A 245 -24.52 3.17 -4.39
CA ILE A 245 -24.11 4.55 -4.05
C ILE A 245 -24.41 5.49 -5.22
N GLN A 246 -24.09 5.05 -6.45
CA GLN A 246 -24.35 5.80 -7.68
C GLN A 246 -25.84 6.17 -7.82
N ARG A 247 -26.77 5.26 -7.51
CA ARG A 247 -28.22 5.53 -7.51
C ARG A 247 -28.64 6.56 -6.46
N VAL A 248 -28.05 6.52 -5.26
CA VAL A 248 -28.35 7.53 -4.21
C VAL A 248 -27.90 8.90 -4.67
N LEU A 249 -26.63 9.05 -5.10
CA LEU A 249 -26.09 10.29 -5.64
C LEU A 249 -26.87 10.79 -6.87
N ALA A 250 -27.23 9.90 -7.80
CA ALA A 250 -28.04 10.23 -8.96
C ALA A 250 -29.44 10.73 -8.58
N SER A 251 -30.08 10.14 -7.58
CA SER A 251 -31.38 10.60 -7.07
C SER A 251 -31.31 11.96 -6.38
N GLN A 252 -30.12 12.37 -5.92
CA GLN A 252 -29.84 13.64 -5.25
C GLN A 252 -29.45 14.78 -6.20
N GLY A 253 -29.02 14.47 -7.43
CA GLY A 253 -28.73 15.47 -8.47
C GLY A 253 -27.34 15.39 -9.12
N TYR A 254 -26.52 14.40 -8.76
CA TYR A 254 -25.18 14.20 -9.30
C TYR A 254 -25.19 13.27 -10.52
N THR A 255 -24.36 13.52 -11.54
CA THR A 255 -24.09 12.48 -12.55
C THR A 255 -22.92 11.63 -12.05
N THR A 256 -23.06 10.31 -12.10
CA THR A 256 -22.03 9.40 -11.62
C THR A 256 -21.58 8.45 -12.73
N VAL A 257 -20.31 8.06 -12.68
CA VAL A 257 -19.72 7.07 -13.58
C VAL A 257 -18.82 6.14 -12.79
N SER A 258 -18.87 4.83 -13.04
CA SER A 258 -17.93 3.87 -12.47
C SER A 258 -17.16 3.17 -13.57
N ILE A 259 -15.84 3.30 -13.57
CA ILE A 259 -14.97 2.89 -14.67
C ILE A 259 -14.32 1.53 -14.40
N ARG A 260 -14.15 0.74 -15.46
CA ARG A 260 -13.61 -0.63 -15.42
C ARG A 260 -12.12 -0.64 -15.74
N VAL A 261 -11.31 -1.28 -14.88
CA VAL A 261 -9.85 -1.39 -14.99
C VAL A 261 -9.32 -2.81 -14.65
N ASN A 262 -10.11 -3.83 -14.97
CA ASN A 262 -9.69 -5.24 -14.92
C ASN A 262 -8.41 -5.48 -15.74
N GLY A 263 -8.23 -4.82 -16.89
CA GLY A 263 -7.02 -4.91 -17.68
C GLY A 263 -5.76 -4.41 -16.96
N ILE A 264 -5.90 -3.48 -16.02
CA ILE A 264 -4.80 -3.05 -15.13
C ILE A 264 -4.57 -4.10 -14.06
N ASN A 265 -5.63 -4.56 -13.37
CA ASN A 265 -5.55 -5.58 -12.33
C ASN A 265 -4.86 -6.87 -12.83
N ALA A 266 -5.03 -7.21 -14.11
CA ALA A 266 -4.40 -8.35 -14.78
C ALA A 266 -2.91 -8.18 -15.12
N GLN A 267 -2.35 -6.98 -14.97
CA GLN A 267 -1.01 -6.61 -15.48
C GLN A 267 -0.17 -5.78 -14.50
N ASP A 268 -0.76 -5.25 -13.42
CA ASP A 268 -0.12 -4.29 -12.52
C ASP A 268 1.07 -4.83 -11.72
N TYR A 269 1.18 -6.15 -11.54
CA TYR A 269 2.35 -6.83 -10.98
C TYR A 269 3.68 -6.57 -11.71
N ARG A 270 3.61 -5.99 -12.93
CA ARG A 270 4.75 -5.63 -13.78
C ARG A 270 5.31 -4.24 -13.46
N LEU A 271 4.56 -3.42 -12.72
CA LEU A 271 4.86 -2.00 -12.49
C LEU A 271 5.31 -1.77 -11.03
N PRO A 272 6.34 -0.95 -10.78
CA PRO A 272 6.93 -0.78 -9.45
C PRO A 272 6.03 -0.01 -8.46
N ASP A 273 5.08 0.76 -8.99
CA ASP A 273 4.05 1.54 -8.30
C ASP A 273 2.74 0.75 -8.09
N GLY A 274 2.66 -0.52 -8.51
CA GLY A 274 1.41 -1.29 -8.46
C GLY A 274 0.33 -0.82 -9.45
N GLY A 275 0.70 0.00 -10.44
CA GLY A 275 -0.19 0.56 -11.45
C GLY A 275 -1.08 1.70 -10.95
N ALA A 276 -0.59 2.53 -10.03
CA ALA A 276 -1.24 3.78 -9.64
C ALA A 276 -1.23 4.79 -10.79
N ASP A 277 -0.07 4.96 -11.45
CA ASP A 277 0.16 5.79 -12.63
C ASP A 277 -0.77 5.41 -13.80
N ALA A 278 -0.85 4.11 -14.10
CA ALA A 278 -1.75 3.60 -15.13
C ALA A 278 -3.24 3.78 -14.79
N ARG A 279 -3.60 3.80 -13.50
CA ARG A 279 -4.97 4.08 -13.04
C ARG A 279 -5.31 5.56 -13.15
N ALA A 280 -4.37 6.44 -12.81
CA ALA A 280 -4.51 7.88 -13.00
C ALA A 280 -4.68 8.25 -14.48
N ALA A 281 -3.82 7.69 -15.35
CA ALA A 281 -3.94 7.84 -16.79
C ALA A 281 -5.33 7.41 -17.32
N MET A 282 -5.92 6.32 -16.81
CA MET A 282 -7.28 5.95 -17.18
C MET A 282 -8.34 6.93 -16.66
N VAL A 283 -8.21 7.45 -15.42
CA VAL A 283 -9.10 8.50 -14.91
C VAL A 283 -9.06 9.72 -15.84
N GLU A 284 -7.87 10.16 -16.27
CA GLU A 284 -7.73 11.26 -17.23
C GLU A 284 -8.38 10.94 -18.58
N GLN A 285 -8.14 9.75 -19.18
CA GLN A 285 -8.79 9.36 -20.44
C GLN A 285 -10.33 9.34 -20.34
N HIS A 286 -10.88 8.93 -19.18
CA HIS A 286 -12.31 8.97 -18.93
C HIS A 286 -12.83 10.41 -18.74
N LEU A 287 -12.10 11.27 -18.04
CA LEU A 287 -12.48 12.69 -17.87
C LEU A 287 -12.38 13.48 -19.17
N ASP A 288 -11.37 13.22 -20.00
CA ASP A 288 -11.24 13.77 -21.36
C ASP A 288 -12.46 13.39 -22.22
N HIS A 289 -12.88 12.12 -22.19
CA HIS A 289 -14.12 11.70 -22.87
C HIS A 289 -15.35 12.44 -22.33
N TRP A 290 -15.44 12.66 -21.02
CA TRP A 290 -16.52 13.45 -20.43
C TRP A 290 -16.58 14.89 -20.94
N THR A 291 -15.46 15.49 -21.39
CA THR A 291 -15.50 16.82 -22.01
C THR A 291 -16.32 16.88 -23.31
N ASP A 292 -16.34 15.78 -24.07
CA ASP A 292 -17.11 15.68 -25.33
C ASP A 292 -18.61 15.48 -25.07
N ILE A 293 -18.98 14.75 -24.01
CA ILE A 293 -20.37 14.32 -23.74
C ILE A 293 -21.08 15.11 -22.63
N ALA A 294 -20.37 15.95 -21.85
CA ALA A 294 -20.94 16.67 -20.71
C ALA A 294 -22.21 17.47 -21.04
N ALA A 295 -22.28 18.07 -22.22
CA ALA A 295 -23.45 18.84 -22.65
C ALA A 295 -24.73 17.99 -22.87
N GLU A 296 -24.58 16.72 -23.27
CA GLU A 296 -25.70 15.78 -23.45
C GLU A 296 -26.23 15.29 -22.10
N HIS A 297 -25.31 15.00 -21.17
CA HIS A 297 -25.62 14.51 -19.81
C HIS A 297 -25.89 15.63 -18.77
N GLN A 298 -25.85 16.90 -19.19
CA GLN A 298 -25.99 18.07 -18.31
C GLN A 298 -24.95 18.10 -17.18
N VAL A 299 -23.71 17.68 -17.45
CA VAL A 299 -22.62 17.61 -16.47
C VAL A 299 -21.91 18.95 -16.31
N ASP A 300 -21.53 19.24 -15.07
CA ASP A 300 -20.69 20.34 -14.64
C ASP A 300 -19.28 19.82 -14.31
N LEU A 301 -18.34 20.03 -15.24
CA LEU A 301 -16.95 19.61 -15.07
C LEU A 301 -16.12 20.56 -14.18
N ASP A 302 -16.65 21.72 -13.77
CA ASP A 302 -16.00 22.55 -12.75
C ASP A 302 -16.13 21.95 -11.33
N ARG A 303 -16.90 20.85 -11.19
CA ARG A 303 -17.13 20.15 -9.92
C ARG A 303 -17.06 18.62 -10.12
N VAL A 304 -15.84 18.10 -10.22
CA VAL A 304 -15.56 16.65 -10.24
C VAL A 304 -15.14 16.16 -8.86
N VAL A 305 -15.76 15.08 -8.38
CA VAL A 305 -15.30 14.31 -7.22
C VAL A 305 -14.83 12.94 -7.67
N LEU A 306 -13.65 12.53 -7.23
CA LEU A 306 -13.11 11.19 -7.52
C LEU A 306 -13.34 10.26 -6.34
N VAL A 307 -13.76 9.02 -6.58
CA VAL A 307 -13.95 7.99 -5.56
C VAL A 307 -13.13 6.78 -5.99
N GLY A 308 -12.22 6.31 -5.14
CA GLY A 308 -11.33 5.19 -5.46
C GLY A 308 -11.26 4.17 -4.34
N HIS A 309 -11.32 2.89 -4.67
CA HIS A 309 -11.18 1.79 -3.71
C HIS A 309 -9.80 1.13 -3.85
N SER A 310 -9.10 0.81 -2.75
CA SER A 310 -7.84 0.02 -2.81
C SER A 310 -6.77 0.73 -3.66
N ARG A 311 -6.12 0.05 -4.62
CA ARG A 311 -5.22 0.68 -5.61
C ARG A 311 -5.94 1.68 -6.52
N GLY A 312 -7.26 1.61 -6.61
CA GLY A 312 -8.09 2.65 -7.23
C GLY A 312 -8.14 3.92 -6.38
N GLY A 313 -8.03 3.81 -5.06
CA GLY A 313 -7.86 4.95 -4.14
C GLY A 313 -6.54 5.67 -4.38
N GLU A 314 -5.43 4.92 -4.38
CA GLU A 314 -4.12 5.46 -4.76
C GLU A 314 -4.15 6.06 -6.17
N GLY A 315 -4.81 5.39 -7.14
CA GLY A 315 -4.97 5.87 -8.51
C GLY A 315 -5.76 7.19 -8.68
N VAL A 316 -6.76 7.48 -7.83
CA VAL A 316 -7.49 8.76 -7.91
C VAL A 316 -6.79 9.91 -7.16
N ASP A 317 -6.06 9.61 -6.09
CA ASP A 317 -5.16 10.60 -5.46
C ASP A 317 -4.02 10.96 -6.41
N ARG A 318 -3.47 9.96 -7.07
CA ARG A 318 -2.49 10.10 -8.15
C ARG A 318 -2.99 10.98 -9.30
N ALA A 319 -4.19 10.72 -9.83
CA ALA A 319 -4.82 11.60 -10.82
C ALA A 319 -4.99 13.04 -10.29
N SER A 320 -5.35 13.19 -9.01
CA SER A 320 -5.50 14.51 -8.39
C SER A 320 -4.18 15.28 -8.22
N ILE A 321 -3.03 14.59 -8.21
CA ILE A 321 -1.67 15.16 -8.26
C ILE A 321 -1.31 15.57 -9.69
N GLU A 322 -1.56 14.70 -10.67
CA GLU A 322 -1.21 14.88 -12.09
C GLU A 322 -2.05 15.98 -12.77
N ILE A 323 -3.37 16.00 -12.53
CA ILE A 323 -4.32 16.90 -13.20
C ILE A 323 -4.02 18.38 -12.89
N PRO A 324 -3.61 19.19 -13.89
CA PRO A 324 -3.28 20.59 -13.70
C PRO A 324 -4.55 21.46 -13.61
N LEU A 325 -4.45 22.63 -12.97
CA LEU A 325 -5.54 23.62 -12.89
C LEU A 325 -5.99 24.17 -14.26
N SER A 326 -5.24 23.90 -15.33
CA SER A 326 -5.59 24.27 -16.71
C SER A 326 -6.37 23.18 -17.47
N ALA A 327 -6.68 22.05 -16.83
CA ALA A 327 -7.54 21.01 -17.39
C ALA A 327 -8.96 21.54 -17.63
N PRO A 328 -9.71 20.98 -18.60
CA PRO A 328 -11.12 21.33 -18.85
C PRO A 328 -12.10 20.78 -17.80
N TYR A 329 -11.58 20.29 -16.68
CA TYR A 329 -12.32 19.73 -15.54
C TYR A 329 -11.55 20.04 -14.24
N ARG A 330 -12.28 20.17 -13.13
CA ARG A 330 -11.74 20.57 -11.83
C ARG A 330 -12.07 19.54 -10.75
N ILE A 331 -11.03 18.89 -10.23
CA ILE A 331 -11.18 18.03 -9.04
C ILE A 331 -11.39 18.92 -7.81
N VAL A 332 -12.59 18.86 -7.22
CA VAL A 332 -13.01 19.63 -6.03
C VAL A 332 -12.93 18.82 -4.74
N GLY A 333 -12.75 17.49 -4.83
CA GLY A 333 -12.47 16.62 -3.70
C GLY A 333 -12.38 15.16 -4.11
N GLN A 334 -12.03 14.29 -3.16
CA GLN A 334 -11.91 12.86 -3.39
C GLN A 334 -12.25 12.01 -2.16
N VAL A 335 -12.69 10.77 -2.40
CA VAL A 335 -13.03 9.78 -1.37
C VAL A 335 -12.26 8.49 -1.61
N LEU A 336 -11.41 8.11 -0.66
CA LEU A 336 -10.51 6.96 -0.77
C LEU A 336 -11.05 5.85 0.14
N ILE A 337 -11.62 4.80 -0.45
CA ILE A 337 -12.14 3.63 0.26
C ILE A 337 -10.99 2.63 0.41
N ALA A 338 -10.67 2.25 1.64
CA ALA A 338 -9.64 1.23 1.96
C ALA A 338 -8.37 1.29 1.08
N PRO A 339 -7.75 2.48 0.87
CA PRO A 339 -6.75 2.63 -0.18
C PRO A 339 -5.39 2.06 0.21
N THR A 340 -4.61 1.65 -0.79
CA THR A 340 -3.16 1.50 -0.67
C THR A 340 -2.48 2.88 -0.67
N ASP A 341 -1.25 2.97 -0.21
CA ASP A 341 -0.37 4.12 -0.47
C ASP A 341 1.08 3.65 -0.55
N PHE A 342 1.46 3.14 -1.72
CA PHE A 342 2.81 2.67 -2.00
C PHE A 342 3.81 3.80 -2.21
N GLY A 343 3.33 5.01 -2.52
CA GLY A 343 4.14 6.20 -2.83
C GLY A 343 4.45 7.11 -1.63
N ASP A 344 3.77 6.97 -0.49
CA ASP A 344 3.69 8.01 0.57
C ASP A 344 3.23 9.35 -0.03
N GLN A 345 2.20 9.27 -0.90
CA GLN A 345 1.71 10.35 -1.75
C GLN A 345 0.37 10.91 -1.23
N THR A 346 0.11 12.18 -1.53
CA THR A 346 -1.22 12.78 -1.32
C THR A 346 -1.40 14.03 -2.17
N ALA A 347 -2.57 14.18 -2.78
CA ALA A 347 -2.94 15.32 -3.60
C ALA A 347 -3.04 16.62 -2.78
N PRO A 348 -2.09 17.57 -2.89
CA PRO A 348 -2.16 18.83 -2.16
C PRO A 348 -3.25 19.72 -2.75
N TYR A 349 -3.93 20.49 -1.90
CA TYR A 349 -5.03 21.38 -2.30
C TYR A 349 -6.21 20.63 -2.96
N VAL A 350 -6.49 19.43 -2.47
CA VAL A 350 -7.66 18.61 -2.85
C VAL A 350 -8.26 18.00 -1.57
N PRO A 351 -9.49 18.38 -1.19
CA PRO A 351 -10.20 17.78 -0.06
C PRO A 351 -10.26 16.25 -0.18
N THR A 352 -9.93 15.54 0.90
CA THR A 352 -9.78 14.08 0.90
C THR A 352 -10.45 13.49 2.15
N VAL A 353 -11.32 12.51 1.95
CA VAL A 353 -11.83 11.63 3.01
C VAL A 353 -11.33 10.22 2.74
N THR A 354 -10.59 9.63 3.69
CA THR A 354 -10.12 8.25 3.60
C THR A 354 -10.88 7.35 4.57
N LEU A 355 -11.64 6.40 4.04
CA LEU A 355 -12.34 5.36 4.80
C LEU A 355 -11.40 4.17 5.04
N LEU A 356 -11.16 3.84 6.30
CA LEU A 356 -10.29 2.76 6.77
C LEU A 356 -11.15 1.67 7.43
N PRO A 357 -11.31 0.46 6.85
CA PRO A 357 -12.07 -0.61 7.48
C PRO A 357 -11.25 -1.21 8.64
N PHE A 358 -11.79 -1.23 9.85
CA PHE A 358 -11.04 -1.73 11.02
C PHE A 358 -10.64 -3.22 10.89
N CYS A 359 -11.50 -4.01 10.25
CA CYS A 359 -11.31 -5.43 9.97
C CYS A 359 -10.83 -5.71 8.54
N ASP A 360 -10.21 -4.73 7.88
CA ASP A 360 -9.52 -4.92 6.60
C ASP A 360 -8.50 -6.07 6.72
N GLY A 361 -8.69 -7.10 5.91
CA GLY A 361 -7.78 -8.25 5.77
C GLY A 361 -6.87 -8.17 4.56
N ASP A 362 -7.03 -7.14 3.72
CA ASP A 362 -6.34 -6.96 2.45
C ASP A 362 -5.25 -5.86 2.54
N VAL A 363 -5.61 -4.68 3.04
CA VAL A 363 -4.70 -3.59 3.46
C VAL A 363 -4.70 -3.53 5.00
N SER A 364 -4.31 -4.64 5.63
CA SER A 364 -4.55 -4.88 7.06
C SER A 364 -3.80 -3.94 8.03
N ASP A 365 -2.75 -3.29 7.53
CA ASP A 365 -1.95 -2.26 8.20
C ASP A 365 -2.54 -0.83 8.07
N LEU A 366 -3.57 -0.66 7.23
CA LEU A 366 -4.30 0.59 6.98
C LEU A 366 -3.41 1.71 6.39
N GLU A 367 -2.62 1.40 5.35
CA GLU A 367 -1.73 2.35 4.64
C GLU A 367 -2.38 3.70 4.35
N GLY A 368 -3.67 3.72 3.98
CA GLY A 368 -4.45 4.93 3.73
C GLY A 368 -4.45 6.00 4.83
N GLN A 369 -3.98 5.71 6.03
CA GLN A 369 -3.71 6.73 7.04
C GLN A 369 -2.62 7.75 6.59
N ARG A 370 -1.72 7.35 5.69
CA ARG A 370 -0.63 8.19 5.17
C ARG A 370 -1.12 9.43 4.43
N PHE A 371 -2.20 9.35 3.64
CA PHE A 371 -2.79 10.51 2.94
C PHE A 371 -3.02 11.73 3.86
N THR A 372 -3.47 11.49 5.10
CA THR A 372 -3.65 12.54 6.12
C THR A 372 -2.32 12.95 6.75
N ASP A 373 -1.46 12.03 7.14
CA ASP A 373 -0.23 12.37 7.88
C ASP A 373 0.88 12.97 6.99
N VAL A 374 0.96 12.60 5.72
CA VAL A 374 1.82 13.24 4.71
C VAL A 374 1.40 14.69 4.50
N SER A 375 0.09 14.92 4.31
CA SER A 375 -0.47 16.25 4.05
C SER A 375 -0.08 17.29 5.12
N ARG A 376 0.05 16.87 6.39
CA ARG A 376 0.33 17.76 7.53
C ARG A 376 1.61 18.56 7.40
N ASP A 377 2.69 17.90 6.98
CA ASP A 377 4.04 18.46 6.97
C ASP A 377 4.44 18.95 5.57
N LEU A 378 3.63 18.64 4.55
CA LEU A 378 3.88 18.90 3.14
C LEU A 378 3.89 20.39 2.76
N THR A 379 2.88 21.16 3.15
CA THR A 379 2.80 22.60 2.85
C THR A 379 1.95 23.34 3.88
N THR A 380 2.37 24.54 4.29
CA THR A 380 1.63 25.35 5.27
C THR A 380 0.49 26.17 4.66
N GLY A 381 0.34 26.14 3.33
CA GLY A 381 -0.69 26.91 2.62
C GLY A 381 -1.93 26.10 2.26
N ASP A 382 -1.93 24.78 2.47
CA ASP A 382 -3.05 23.92 2.12
C ASP A 382 -4.13 23.97 3.21
N THR A 383 -5.32 24.40 2.80
CA THR A 383 -6.52 24.48 3.64
C THR A 383 -7.54 23.39 3.32
N SER A 384 -7.26 22.48 2.38
CA SER A 384 -8.13 21.36 2.08
C SER A 384 -8.33 20.46 3.31
N LEU A 385 -9.53 19.88 3.46
CA LEU A 385 -9.80 18.91 4.51
C LEU A 385 -9.03 17.62 4.19
N LYS A 386 -8.29 17.08 5.16
CA LYS A 386 -7.68 15.76 5.08
C LYS A 386 -8.18 14.95 6.27
N SER A 387 -9.12 14.06 6.00
CA SER A 387 -9.87 13.30 7.00
C SER A 387 -9.55 11.80 6.88
N SER A 388 -9.33 11.15 8.01
CA SER A 388 -9.28 9.69 8.11
C SER A 388 -10.44 9.21 8.96
N VAL A 389 -11.16 8.20 8.46
CA VAL A 389 -12.42 7.70 9.00
C VAL A 389 -12.31 6.19 9.23
N LEU A 390 -12.15 5.77 10.48
CA LEU A 390 -12.07 4.36 10.87
C LEU A 390 -13.47 3.77 11.06
N VAL A 391 -13.83 2.80 10.22
CA VAL A 391 -15.12 2.09 10.29
C VAL A 391 -14.95 0.79 11.08
N MET A 392 -15.44 0.76 12.32
CA MET A 392 -15.34 -0.42 13.18
C MET A 392 -16.18 -1.57 12.61
N GLY A 393 -15.60 -2.78 12.58
CA GLY A 393 -16.29 -3.97 12.10
C GLY A 393 -16.48 -4.07 10.59
N ALA A 394 -16.04 -3.10 9.79
CA ALA A 394 -15.99 -3.22 8.32
C ALA A 394 -14.71 -3.91 7.83
N ASN A 395 -14.79 -4.63 6.71
CA ASN A 395 -13.67 -5.24 6.01
C ASN A 395 -13.37 -4.53 4.70
N HIS A 396 -12.40 -5.04 3.95
CA HIS A 396 -12.03 -4.47 2.65
C HIS A 396 -13.17 -4.61 1.63
N ASN A 397 -13.63 -5.85 1.43
CA ASN A 397 -14.39 -6.18 0.22
C ASN A 397 -15.82 -5.64 0.21
N PHE A 398 -16.51 -5.55 1.35
CA PHE A 398 -17.98 -5.48 1.33
C PHE A 398 -18.55 -4.10 0.94
N PHE A 399 -17.71 -3.07 0.82
CA PHE A 399 -18.07 -1.81 0.18
C PHE A 399 -18.35 -1.97 -1.33
N ASN A 400 -17.88 -3.03 -1.97
CA ASN A 400 -18.16 -3.35 -3.38
C ASN A 400 -19.09 -4.58 -3.45
N THR A 401 -20.28 -4.44 -4.05
CA THR A 401 -21.26 -5.55 -4.11
C THR A 401 -20.79 -6.73 -4.96
N GLU A 402 -19.95 -6.48 -5.97
CA GLU A 402 -19.36 -7.51 -6.84
C GLU A 402 -18.16 -8.23 -6.21
N TRP A 403 -17.68 -7.77 -5.05
CA TRP A 403 -16.70 -8.45 -4.21
C TRP A 403 -17.33 -9.04 -2.94
N THR A 404 -18.67 -8.98 -2.81
CA THR A 404 -19.41 -9.39 -1.63
C THR A 404 -20.04 -10.80 -1.79
N PRO A 405 -19.67 -11.79 -0.95
CA PRO A 405 -20.24 -13.14 -1.01
C PRO A 405 -21.77 -13.16 -0.88
N GLY A 406 -22.43 -13.83 -1.83
CA GLY A 406 -23.90 -13.96 -1.86
C GLY A 406 -24.65 -12.78 -2.46
N ILE A 407 -23.94 -11.73 -2.92
CA ILE A 407 -24.49 -10.61 -3.68
C ILE A 407 -23.85 -10.54 -5.08
N ALA A 408 -22.53 -10.72 -5.15
CA ALA A 408 -21.75 -10.66 -6.38
C ALA A 408 -22.21 -11.63 -7.48
N ALA A 409 -22.05 -11.22 -8.74
CA ALA A 409 -22.27 -12.06 -9.92
C ALA A 409 -21.14 -13.08 -10.16
N ALA A 410 -19.95 -12.81 -9.61
CA ALA A 410 -18.77 -13.67 -9.66
C ALA A 410 -18.46 -14.28 -8.26
N PRO A 411 -17.61 -15.33 -8.18
CA PRO A 411 -17.11 -15.84 -6.92
C PRO A 411 -16.38 -14.73 -6.12
N ALA A 412 -16.83 -14.52 -4.89
CA ALA A 412 -16.37 -13.46 -3.99
C ALA A 412 -16.00 -14.02 -2.61
N TRP A 413 -15.18 -13.30 -1.84
CA TRP A 413 -14.67 -13.77 -0.54
C TRP A 413 -14.76 -12.71 0.57
N ASP A 414 -14.77 -13.21 1.81
CA ASP A 414 -14.46 -12.41 3.01
C ASP A 414 -12.93 -12.39 3.16
N ASP A 415 -12.32 -11.20 3.06
CA ASP A 415 -10.88 -10.95 3.20
C ASP A 415 -10.34 -11.24 4.62
N TRP A 416 -11.22 -11.35 5.63
CA TRP A 416 -10.77 -11.74 6.96
C TRP A 416 -10.47 -13.26 7.06
N GLY A 417 -9.19 -13.60 6.92
CA GLY A 417 -8.69 -14.99 7.04
C GLY A 417 -8.81 -15.62 8.44
N GLY A 418 -9.19 -14.85 9.46
CA GLY A 418 -9.22 -15.29 10.85
C GLY A 418 -10.36 -16.24 11.23
N SER A 419 -10.41 -16.60 12.52
CA SER A 419 -11.48 -17.46 13.06
C SER A 419 -12.83 -16.74 13.02
N LYS A 420 -13.87 -17.39 12.45
CA LYS A 420 -15.24 -16.82 12.36
C LYS A 420 -15.84 -16.31 13.68
N ARG A 421 -15.35 -16.75 14.85
CA ARG A 421 -15.78 -16.28 16.19
C ARG A 421 -14.74 -15.41 16.92
N ALA A 422 -13.62 -15.06 16.29
CA ALA A 422 -12.69 -14.08 16.85
C ALA A 422 -13.21 -12.66 16.61
N GLU A 423 -12.52 -11.65 17.13
CA GLU A 423 -12.67 -10.27 16.65
C GLU A 423 -12.50 -10.25 15.13
N CYS A 424 -13.26 -9.39 14.43
CA CYS A 424 -13.38 -9.36 12.98
C CYS A 424 -13.92 -10.63 12.29
N GLY A 425 -14.21 -11.74 12.99
CA GLY A 425 -14.78 -12.93 12.38
C GLY A 425 -16.24 -12.76 11.94
N SER A 426 -16.65 -13.41 10.83
CA SER A 426 -18.00 -13.34 10.24
C SER A 426 -19.19 -13.71 11.15
N ASN A 427 -18.94 -14.27 12.33
CA ASN A 427 -19.94 -14.66 13.33
C ASN A 427 -19.72 -13.93 14.67
N ASN A 428 -18.96 -12.84 14.68
CA ASN A 428 -18.79 -11.95 15.83
C ASN A 428 -19.89 -10.87 15.80
N PRO A 429 -20.56 -10.56 16.93
CA PRO A 429 -21.56 -9.48 16.99
C PRO A 429 -20.99 -8.06 16.77
N GLU A 430 -19.67 -7.86 16.86
CA GLU A 430 -18.99 -6.58 16.58
C GLU A 430 -18.50 -6.47 15.12
N ARG A 431 -18.79 -7.47 14.27
CA ARG A 431 -18.51 -7.47 12.83
C ARG A 431 -19.76 -7.00 12.08
N LEU A 432 -19.63 -5.95 11.28
CA LEU A 432 -20.74 -5.45 10.45
C LEU A 432 -21.10 -6.47 9.36
N THR A 433 -22.40 -6.67 9.16
CA THR A 433 -22.94 -7.44 8.03
C THR A 433 -22.63 -6.73 6.70
N PRO A 434 -22.69 -7.42 5.55
CA PRO A 434 -22.43 -6.79 4.27
C PRO A 434 -23.33 -5.58 3.98
N GLN A 435 -24.61 -5.64 4.39
CA GLN A 435 -25.54 -4.52 4.22
C GLN A 435 -25.13 -3.32 5.07
N GLU A 436 -24.81 -3.50 6.36
CA GLU A 436 -24.40 -2.40 7.24
C GLU A 436 -23.11 -1.72 6.75
N GLN A 437 -22.20 -2.47 6.13
CA GLN A 437 -21.00 -1.89 5.49
C GLN A 437 -21.32 -1.08 4.24
N GLN A 438 -22.30 -1.53 3.43
CA GLN A 438 -22.80 -0.78 2.28
C GLN A 438 -23.60 0.47 2.71
N ASP A 439 -24.35 0.39 3.81
CA ASP A 439 -25.07 1.53 4.38
C ASP A 439 -24.07 2.61 4.87
N VAL A 440 -22.99 2.21 5.55
CA VAL A 440 -21.86 3.09 5.90
C VAL A 440 -21.16 3.64 4.65
N GLY A 441 -20.87 2.79 3.66
CA GLY A 441 -20.25 3.20 2.40
C GLY A 441 -21.08 4.29 1.69
N THR A 442 -22.39 4.08 1.61
CA THR A 442 -23.34 5.06 1.05
C THR A 442 -23.29 6.37 1.83
N ALA A 443 -23.46 6.32 3.15
CA ALA A 443 -23.53 7.51 3.99
C ALA A 443 -22.26 8.38 3.94
N TYR A 444 -21.08 7.74 3.99
CA TYR A 444 -19.81 8.47 4.03
C TYR A 444 -19.32 8.92 2.65
N VAL A 445 -19.51 8.12 1.59
CA VAL A 445 -19.20 8.57 0.22
C VAL A 445 -20.14 9.68 -0.20
N ALA A 446 -21.45 9.54 0.02
CA ALA A 446 -22.41 10.61 -0.29
C ALA A 446 -22.14 11.86 0.56
N GLY A 447 -21.88 11.72 1.86
CA GLY A 447 -21.56 12.86 2.74
C GLY A 447 -20.32 13.63 2.26
N ALA A 448 -19.26 12.95 1.85
CA ALA A 448 -18.08 13.60 1.31
C ALA A 448 -18.33 14.28 -0.05
N VAL A 449 -19.13 13.66 -0.93
CA VAL A 449 -19.56 14.30 -2.19
C VAL A 449 -20.39 15.57 -1.93
N HIS A 450 -21.34 15.53 -1.00
CA HIS A 450 -22.14 16.71 -0.61
C HIS A 450 -21.26 17.83 -0.01
N LEU A 451 -20.30 17.47 0.85
CA LEU A 451 -19.35 18.42 1.44
C LEU A 451 -18.45 19.09 0.39
N PHE A 452 -18.02 18.36 -0.65
CA PHE A 452 -17.03 18.85 -1.62
C PHE A 452 -17.63 19.48 -2.89
N ALA A 453 -18.70 18.90 -3.43
CA ALA A 453 -19.33 19.36 -4.68
C ALA A 453 -20.49 20.35 -4.46
N SER A 454 -21.05 20.38 -3.24
CA SER A 454 -22.24 21.19 -2.90
C SER A 454 -22.03 22.10 -1.68
N ASP A 455 -20.84 22.11 -1.06
CA ASP A 455 -20.49 22.92 0.12
C ASP A 455 -21.44 22.69 1.32
N GLU A 456 -21.94 21.46 1.48
CA GLU A 456 -22.92 21.12 2.52
C GLU A 456 -22.23 20.93 3.88
N GLN A 457 -21.97 22.04 4.59
CA GLN A 457 -21.25 22.04 5.86
C GLN A 457 -21.95 21.24 6.98
N ASP A 458 -23.27 21.00 6.90
CA ASP A 458 -24.03 20.25 7.91
C ASP A 458 -23.58 18.78 8.08
N VAL A 459 -22.85 18.22 7.10
CA VAL A 459 -22.29 16.85 7.16
C VAL A 459 -20.81 16.80 7.56
N LEU A 460 -20.14 17.95 7.72
CA LEU A 460 -18.77 18.06 8.20
C LEU A 460 -18.50 17.28 9.51
N PRO A 461 -19.42 17.20 10.49
CA PRO A 461 -19.20 16.44 11.73
C PRO A 461 -18.89 14.95 11.55
N LEU A 462 -19.19 14.34 10.39
CA LEU A 462 -18.81 12.95 10.11
C LEU A 462 -17.29 12.80 9.85
N PHE A 463 -16.63 13.87 9.41
CA PHE A 463 -15.29 13.84 8.84
C PHE A 463 -14.26 14.65 9.65
N ASP A 464 -14.69 15.40 10.66
CA ASP A 464 -13.84 16.40 11.32
C ASP A 464 -13.39 16.01 12.74
N GLY A 465 -13.61 14.77 13.15
CA GLY A 465 -13.32 14.29 14.51
C GLY A 465 -14.43 14.54 15.54
N THR A 466 -15.55 15.16 15.13
CA THR A 466 -16.76 15.15 15.96
C THR A 466 -17.29 13.72 16.11
N ARG A 467 -17.78 13.38 17.31
CA ARG A 467 -18.50 12.11 17.53
C ARG A 467 -19.89 12.21 16.91
N ALA A 468 -20.00 11.95 15.61
CA ALA A 468 -21.25 12.04 14.86
C ALA A 468 -21.58 10.75 14.11
N ARG A 469 -22.87 10.51 13.87
CA ARG A 469 -23.39 9.46 12.99
C ARG A 469 -24.66 9.92 12.29
N VAL A 470 -25.16 9.13 11.34
CA VAL A 470 -26.47 9.34 10.70
C VAL A 470 -27.42 8.18 11.05
N ALA A 471 -28.65 8.20 10.54
CA ALA A 471 -29.64 7.17 10.87
C ALA A 471 -29.40 5.87 10.07
N SER A 472 -29.01 5.99 8.80
CA SER A 472 -28.68 4.91 7.87
C SER A 472 -27.54 4.03 8.36
N THR A 473 -26.56 4.58 9.07
CA THR A 473 -25.43 3.83 9.66
C THR A 473 -25.81 2.98 10.87
N GLY A 474 -27.05 3.08 11.39
CA GLY A 474 -27.53 2.23 12.48
C GLY A 474 -26.68 2.33 13.77
N ASP A 475 -26.19 1.19 14.24
CA ASP A 475 -25.27 1.05 15.38
C ASP A 475 -23.80 0.86 14.97
N ALA A 476 -23.48 0.98 13.68
CA ALA A 476 -22.10 1.00 13.21
C ALA A 476 -21.32 2.15 13.88
N GLN A 477 -20.14 1.81 14.40
CA GLN A 477 -19.27 2.75 15.07
C GLN A 477 -18.24 3.23 14.08
N VAL A 478 -18.19 4.54 13.88
CA VAL A 478 -17.26 5.20 12.99
C VAL A 478 -16.59 6.32 13.76
N LEU A 479 -15.26 6.37 13.66
CA LEU A 479 -14.43 7.40 14.29
C LEU A 479 -13.76 8.19 13.18
N SER A 480 -13.63 9.50 13.33
CA SER A 480 -12.82 10.32 12.44
C SER A 480 -11.76 11.11 13.20
N HIS A 481 -10.73 11.54 12.48
CA HIS A 481 -9.83 12.63 12.85
C HIS A 481 -9.45 13.38 11.57
N ALA A 482 -9.02 14.63 11.70
CA ALA A 482 -8.71 15.45 10.54
C ALA A 482 -7.63 16.50 10.78
N ILE A 483 -6.97 16.86 9.68
CA ILE A 483 -6.14 18.06 9.57
C ILE A 483 -6.64 18.94 8.41
N GLY A 484 -6.00 20.09 8.23
CA GLY A 484 -6.42 21.05 7.21
C GLY A 484 -7.84 21.55 7.49
N GLY A 485 -8.62 21.84 6.45
CA GLY A 485 -9.96 22.44 6.60
C GLY A 485 -9.95 23.81 7.28
N GLY A 486 -8.79 24.48 7.34
CA GLY A 486 -8.58 25.73 8.09
C GLY A 486 -8.10 25.58 9.53
N ARG A 487 -7.80 24.36 10.00
CA ARG A 487 -7.14 24.08 11.29
C ARG A 487 -5.77 24.75 11.40
N ASP A 488 -5.49 25.44 12.51
CA ASP A 488 -4.14 25.94 12.81
C ASP A 488 -3.40 24.92 13.68
N VAL A 489 -2.54 24.11 13.05
CA VAL A 489 -1.94 22.89 13.64
C VAL A 489 -0.61 23.19 14.35
N ARG A 490 -0.32 22.46 15.42
CA ARG A 490 0.97 22.39 16.12
C ARG A 490 1.42 20.93 16.20
N ALA A 491 2.36 20.55 15.34
CA ALA A 491 3.00 19.25 15.40
C ALA A 491 4.10 19.20 16.48
N PRO A 492 4.28 18.07 17.21
CA PRO A 492 5.40 17.86 18.12
C PRO A 492 6.75 18.03 17.41
N GLY A 493 7.71 18.64 18.10
CA GLY A 493 9.02 18.98 17.55
C GLY A 493 9.04 20.29 16.75
N SER A 494 8.38 20.30 15.59
CA SER A 494 8.40 21.41 14.63
C SER A 494 7.53 22.59 15.05
N GLY A 495 6.35 22.32 15.61
CA GLY A 495 5.39 23.31 16.13
C GLY A 495 5.39 23.46 17.66
N ALA A 496 5.83 22.43 18.40
CA ALA A 496 5.84 22.43 19.86
C ALA A 496 7.05 21.67 20.47
N THR A 497 7.37 21.95 21.73
CA THR A 497 8.35 21.22 22.55
C THR A 497 7.70 20.64 23.80
N LEU A 498 8.38 19.74 24.52
CA LEU A 498 7.86 19.19 25.78
C LEU A 498 7.68 20.29 26.84
N ASP A 499 6.60 20.19 27.61
CA ASP A 499 6.47 20.85 28.90
C ASP A 499 7.00 19.98 30.06
N LEU A 500 7.13 20.56 31.25
CA LEU A 500 7.47 19.87 32.50
C LEU A 500 6.30 19.00 32.99
N ALA A 501 6.44 17.68 32.87
CA ALA A 501 5.48 16.74 33.44
C ALA A 501 5.41 16.78 34.98
N ASP A 502 4.20 16.61 35.51
CA ASP A 502 3.91 16.38 36.92
C ASP A 502 3.50 14.91 37.13
N GLY A 503 4.44 14.12 37.65
CA GLY A 503 4.25 12.69 37.97
C GLY A 503 4.20 11.72 36.78
N ALA A 504 3.85 12.18 35.58
CA ALA A 504 3.86 11.39 34.35
C ALA A 504 5.29 11.25 33.77
N ASP A 505 5.53 10.18 33.00
CA ASP A 505 6.69 10.11 32.12
C ASP A 505 6.32 10.68 30.74
N THR A 506 7.16 11.56 30.19
CA THR A 506 6.91 12.21 28.90
C THR A 506 8.17 12.31 28.07
N ARG A 507 8.00 12.15 26.75
CA ARG A 507 9.10 12.25 25.79
C ARG A 507 8.60 12.60 24.38
N MET A 508 9.51 13.08 23.54
CA MET A 508 9.33 13.06 22.10
C MET A 508 9.85 11.72 21.56
N CYS A 509 9.06 11.05 20.74
CA CYS A 509 9.47 9.84 20.02
C CYS A 509 9.39 10.05 18.50
N VAL A 510 10.09 9.20 17.76
CA VAL A 510 10.03 9.13 16.30
C VAL A 510 9.00 8.07 15.91
N GLY A 511 8.01 8.45 15.11
CA GLY A 511 7.03 7.53 14.54
C GLY A 511 7.69 6.66 13.50
N SER A 512 8.02 5.43 13.90
CA SER A 512 8.60 4.36 13.10
C SER A 512 8.29 3.04 13.78
N ASP A 513 8.04 1.95 13.05
CA ASP A 513 7.97 0.64 13.70
C ASP A 513 9.37 0.04 13.90
N ASP A 514 9.92 0.27 15.10
CA ASP A 514 11.23 -0.19 15.57
C ASP A 514 11.20 -0.41 17.10
N SER A 515 10.78 -1.60 17.55
CA SER A 515 10.62 -1.86 18.99
C SER A 515 11.95 -1.89 19.76
N GLY A 516 13.06 -2.18 19.08
CA GLY A 516 14.41 -2.22 19.66
C GLY A 516 15.02 -0.83 19.88
N ARG A 517 14.65 0.16 19.07
CA ARG A 517 15.20 1.52 19.15
C ARG A 517 14.50 2.36 20.21
N VAL A 518 15.26 2.73 21.25
CA VAL A 518 14.78 3.58 22.36
C VAL A 518 14.06 4.85 21.90
N ALA A 519 14.49 5.49 20.80
CA ALA A 519 13.86 6.72 20.28
C ALA A 519 12.55 6.50 19.51
N SER A 520 12.19 5.25 19.20
CA SER A 520 10.97 4.88 18.48
C SER A 520 9.73 5.07 19.35
N CYS A 521 8.61 5.44 18.74
CA CYS A 521 7.30 5.41 19.39
C CYS A 521 6.85 3.97 19.69
N THR A 522 7.25 2.98 18.89
CA THR A 522 6.97 1.56 19.15
C THR A 522 7.95 0.89 20.12
N HIS A 523 8.82 1.64 20.80
CA HIS A 523 9.80 1.07 21.72
C HIS A 523 9.11 0.27 22.85
N GLY A 524 9.38 -1.05 22.91
CA GLY A 524 8.72 -1.96 23.86
C GLY A 524 7.28 -2.35 23.49
N LEU A 525 6.85 -2.13 22.24
CA LEU A 525 5.69 -2.79 21.63
C LEU A 525 6.12 -4.11 20.98
N ASP A 526 5.21 -5.09 20.90
CA ASP A 526 5.43 -6.33 20.17
C ASP A 526 5.07 -6.15 18.68
N TYR A 527 5.78 -6.84 17.79
CA TYR A 527 5.70 -6.73 16.31
C TYR A 527 4.33 -7.10 15.68
N VAL A 528 3.33 -7.48 16.49
CA VAL A 528 2.05 -8.06 16.00
C VAL A 528 0.95 -7.00 15.88
N ALA A 529 1.13 -5.83 16.46
CA ALA A 529 0.14 -4.75 16.39
C ALA A 529 0.27 -3.93 15.11
N VAL A 530 -0.83 -3.31 14.69
CA VAL A 530 -0.87 -2.45 13.50
C VAL A 530 -0.71 -0.98 13.89
N HIS A 531 0.18 -0.29 13.18
CA HIS A 531 0.65 1.06 13.51
C HIS A 531 0.48 2.07 12.34
N PRO A 532 -0.75 2.46 11.94
CA PRO A 532 -0.97 3.17 10.66
C PRO A 532 -0.27 4.53 10.53
N HIS A 533 0.08 5.17 11.66
CA HIS A 533 0.80 6.45 11.72
C HIS A 533 2.34 6.32 11.66
N TRP A 534 2.88 5.11 11.83
CA TRP A 534 4.30 4.86 12.07
C TRP A 534 4.84 3.91 11.01
N PRO A 535 5.45 4.42 9.92
CA PRO A 535 5.95 3.57 8.86
C PRO A 535 7.01 2.63 9.38
N SER A 536 7.03 1.43 8.83
CA SER A 536 7.94 0.39 9.26
C SER A 536 9.37 0.70 8.81
N VAL A 537 10.38 0.32 9.61
CA VAL A 537 11.79 0.66 9.31
C VAL A 537 12.27 0.24 7.92
N TRP A 538 11.66 -0.79 7.35
CA TRP A 538 12.00 -1.32 6.04
C TRP A 538 11.45 -0.55 4.86
N GLU A 539 10.40 0.24 5.06
CA GLU A 539 9.78 1.06 4.02
C GLU A 539 10.61 2.31 3.73
N GLN A 540 11.48 2.70 4.67
CA GLN A 540 12.40 3.85 4.57
C GLN A 540 11.70 5.21 4.36
N LEU A 541 10.40 5.29 4.63
CA LEU A 541 9.57 6.50 4.47
C LEU A 541 10.00 7.66 5.40
N PRO A 542 9.64 8.91 5.07
CA PRO A 542 9.63 10.04 6.00
C PRO A 542 9.01 9.70 7.35
N THR A 543 9.73 9.98 8.45
CA THR A 543 9.22 9.77 9.82
C THR A 543 8.92 11.10 10.50
N ARG A 544 7.93 11.06 11.40
CA ARG A 544 7.38 12.25 12.10
C ARG A 544 7.68 12.17 13.60
N GLN A 545 7.67 13.30 14.30
CA GLN A 545 7.75 13.30 15.76
C GLN A 545 6.37 13.28 16.41
N PHE A 546 6.25 12.55 17.51
CA PHE A 546 5.05 12.43 18.33
C PHE A 546 5.40 12.78 19.78
N PHE A 547 4.44 13.38 20.49
CA PHE A 547 4.49 13.47 21.95
C PHE A 547 4.04 12.13 22.52
N GLN A 548 4.77 11.56 23.48
CA GLN A 548 4.37 10.37 24.22
C GLN A 548 4.25 10.70 25.70
N MET A 549 3.19 10.22 26.33
CA MET A 549 2.93 10.35 27.77
C MET A 549 2.47 9.01 28.35
N SER A 550 3.02 8.61 29.49
CA SER A 550 2.52 7.48 30.29
C SER A 550 2.36 7.87 31.76
N TRP A 551 1.42 7.23 32.44
CA TRP A 551 1.07 7.54 33.83
C TRP A 551 0.66 6.29 34.62
N SER A 552 0.80 6.39 35.95
CA SER A 552 0.48 5.34 36.92
C SER A 552 -0.37 5.83 38.10
N ALA A 553 -0.93 7.03 37.99
CA ALA A 553 -2.01 7.53 38.85
C ALA A 553 -2.86 8.57 38.10
N ALA A 554 -4.12 8.74 38.51
CA ALA A 554 -4.95 9.86 38.08
C ALA A 554 -4.40 11.20 38.60
N GLY A 555 -4.57 12.27 37.83
CA GLY A 555 -4.08 13.62 38.11
C GLY A 555 -2.64 13.89 37.66
N GLN A 556 -1.90 12.88 37.22
CA GLN A 556 -0.58 13.06 36.60
C GLN A 556 -0.73 13.77 35.25
N SER A 557 0.18 14.68 34.92
CA SER A 557 0.05 15.52 33.72
C SER A 557 1.35 15.76 32.99
N GLY A 558 1.25 16.10 31.71
CA GLY A 558 2.36 16.47 30.85
C GLY A 558 1.85 16.97 29.51
N GLY A 559 2.65 17.79 28.83
CA GLY A 559 2.12 18.59 27.72
C GLY A 559 3.15 19.11 26.73
N LEU A 560 2.66 20.07 25.95
CA LEU A 560 3.35 20.70 24.84
C LEU A 560 3.39 22.21 25.02
N LEU A 561 4.60 22.76 25.09
CA LEU A 561 4.88 24.18 24.94
C LEU A 561 4.89 24.55 23.45
N LEU A 562 3.99 25.45 23.05
CA LEU A 562 3.76 25.80 21.66
C LEU A 562 4.77 26.87 21.20
N ARG A 563 5.44 26.64 20.07
CA ARG A 563 6.41 27.62 19.51
C ARG A 563 5.74 28.87 18.94
N ARG A 564 4.44 28.77 18.64
CA ARG A 564 3.55 29.86 18.27
C ARG A 564 2.25 29.67 19.06
N PRO A 565 1.69 30.70 19.70
CA PRO A 565 0.42 30.58 20.41
C PRO A 565 -0.72 30.09 19.50
N LEU A 566 -1.79 29.54 20.09
CA LEU A 566 -3.04 29.25 19.40
C LEU A 566 -4.12 30.27 19.79
N ASP A 567 -4.96 30.63 18.82
CA ASP A 567 -6.20 31.34 19.04
C ASP A 567 -7.37 30.34 19.10
N LEU A 568 -7.91 30.18 20.30
CA LEU A 568 -9.06 29.36 20.66
C LEU A 568 -10.31 30.21 20.96
N SER A 569 -10.30 31.51 20.69
CA SER A 569 -11.40 32.43 21.06
C SER A 569 -12.71 32.17 20.33
N SER A 570 -12.65 31.57 19.13
CA SER A 570 -13.81 31.16 18.32
C SER A 570 -13.60 29.79 17.65
N ARG A 571 -12.82 28.91 18.30
CA ARG A 571 -12.37 27.62 17.75
C ARG A 571 -12.32 26.58 18.84
N ARG A 572 -12.62 25.33 18.51
CA ARG A 572 -12.38 24.21 19.43
C ARG A 572 -10.93 23.73 19.38
N LEU A 573 -10.51 23.01 20.40
CA LEU A 573 -9.18 22.39 20.46
C LEU A 573 -9.30 20.91 20.13
N ASP A 574 -8.73 20.51 19.00
CA ASP A 574 -8.62 19.13 18.53
C ASP A 574 -7.23 18.57 18.91
N LEU A 575 -7.14 17.29 19.31
CA LEU A 575 -5.87 16.59 19.56
C LEU A 575 -5.95 15.14 19.03
N ARG A 576 -5.16 14.84 17.99
CA ARG A 576 -5.11 13.50 17.38
C ARG A 576 -4.33 12.54 18.27
N THR A 577 -5.06 11.74 19.06
CA THR A 577 -4.52 11.02 20.23
C THR A 577 -4.61 9.49 20.06
N ILE A 578 -3.45 8.84 19.95
CA ILE A 578 -3.30 7.38 19.86
C ILE A 578 -3.22 6.79 21.27
N THR A 579 -3.96 5.71 21.54
CA THR A 579 -3.99 5.00 22.83
C THR A 579 -3.22 3.69 22.79
N ASP A 580 -2.45 3.32 23.82
CA ASP A 580 -1.85 1.97 23.95
C ASP A 580 -2.91 0.94 24.42
N PRO A 581 -3.34 -0.03 23.60
CA PRO A 581 -4.36 -0.99 23.99
C PRO A 581 -3.96 -1.91 25.15
N ARG A 582 -2.66 -2.01 25.45
CA ARG A 582 -2.12 -2.84 26.53
C ARG A 582 -2.14 -2.10 27.87
N ALA A 583 -2.21 -0.76 27.87
CA ALA A 583 -2.30 0.07 29.06
C ALA A 583 -3.72 0.18 29.64
N GLY A 584 -4.74 -0.23 28.88
CA GLY A 584 -6.15 -0.11 29.24
C GLY A 584 -6.81 1.14 28.65
N ALA A 585 -8.14 1.20 28.71
CA ALA A 585 -8.89 2.37 28.26
C ALA A 585 -8.47 3.61 29.07
N VAL A 586 -8.25 4.73 28.37
CA VAL A 586 -7.74 5.96 28.98
C VAL A 586 -8.85 7.00 29.11
N ASP A 587 -8.77 7.81 30.16
CA ASP A 587 -9.62 8.98 30.35
C ASP A 587 -8.71 10.19 30.60
N LEU A 588 -8.94 11.27 29.86
CA LEU A 588 -8.06 12.43 29.77
C LEU A 588 -8.82 13.74 29.93
N ARG A 589 -8.20 14.67 30.67
CA ARG A 589 -8.58 16.07 30.75
C ARG A 589 -7.54 16.90 30.01
N VAL A 590 -7.96 18.02 29.43
CA VAL A 590 -7.04 18.93 28.72
C VAL A 590 -6.87 20.21 29.54
N ARG A 591 -5.63 20.58 29.87
CA ARG A 591 -5.31 21.88 30.45
C ARG A 591 -4.81 22.80 29.34
N ILE A 592 -5.35 24.00 29.25
CA ILE A 592 -4.81 25.08 28.41
C ILE A 592 -4.22 26.16 29.30
N THR A 593 -3.12 26.78 28.86
CA THR A 593 -2.43 27.86 29.57
C THR A 593 -2.06 28.98 28.60
N ASP A 594 -2.32 30.23 28.98
CA ASP A 594 -2.03 31.42 28.17
C ASP A 594 -0.60 31.97 28.37
N GLY A 595 -0.23 33.02 27.63
CA GLY A 595 1.07 33.68 27.73
C GLY A 595 1.35 34.40 29.05
N ASP A 596 0.31 34.73 29.84
CA ASP A 596 0.44 35.26 31.21
C ASP A 596 0.58 34.14 32.27
N GLY A 597 0.43 32.88 31.87
CA GLY A 597 0.55 31.69 32.72
C GLY A 597 -0.72 31.34 33.49
N ALA A 598 -1.88 31.91 33.12
CA ALA A 598 -3.16 31.49 33.67
C ALA A 598 -3.67 30.25 32.93
N SER A 599 -4.26 29.30 33.67
CA SER A 599 -4.61 27.97 33.14
C SER A 599 -6.04 27.53 33.48
N ALA A 600 -6.69 26.83 32.54
CA ALA A 600 -8.02 26.22 32.73
C ALA A 600 -7.99 24.72 32.40
N LEU A 601 -8.70 23.92 33.20
CA LEU A 601 -8.83 22.47 33.01
C LEU A 601 -10.19 22.12 32.38
N LEU A 602 -10.18 21.81 31.09
CA LEU A 602 -11.36 21.50 30.29
C LEU A 602 -11.81 20.05 30.46
N THR A 603 -13.09 19.79 30.18
CA THR A 603 -13.63 18.44 29.98
C THR A 603 -13.74 18.22 28.47
N PRO A 604 -13.08 17.22 27.87
CA PRO A 604 -13.29 16.89 26.47
C PRO A 604 -14.72 16.39 26.22
N VAL A 605 -15.16 16.45 24.95
CA VAL A 605 -16.44 15.91 24.51
C VAL A 605 -16.54 14.42 24.88
N GLY A 606 -17.66 14.01 25.46
CA GLY A 606 -17.84 12.65 25.96
C GLY A 606 -17.07 12.32 27.24
N GLY A 607 -16.49 13.31 27.91
CA GLY A 607 -15.88 13.18 29.24
C GLY A 607 -14.35 13.15 29.26
N GLY A 608 -13.71 12.76 28.15
CA GLY A 608 -12.27 12.49 28.08
C GLY A 608 -11.90 11.06 27.72
N GLY A 609 -12.86 10.14 27.77
CA GLY A 609 -12.64 8.72 27.48
C GLY A 609 -12.27 8.46 26.02
N LEU A 610 -11.10 7.86 25.81
CA LEU A 610 -10.68 7.27 24.54
C LEU A 610 -10.66 5.74 24.67
N PRO A 611 -11.49 5.02 23.90
CA PRO A 611 -11.58 3.56 23.94
C PRO A 611 -10.33 2.89 23.36
N LEU A 612 -10.23 1.58 23.54
CA LEU A 612 -9.23 0.75 22.90
C LEU A 612 -9.71 0.26 21.53
N LEU A 613 -8.81 0.33 20.54
CA LEU A 613 -9.05 -0.15 19.18
C LEU A 613 -8.42 -1.54 19.02
N GLY A 614 -9.25 -2.57 19.09
CA GLY A 614 -8.83 -3.97 19.06
C GLY A 614 -8.43 -4.55 20.42
N ARG A 615 -8.79 -5.80 20.65
CA ARG A 615 -8.62 -6.50 21.95
C ARG A 615 -7.62 -7.64 21.89
N ARG A 616 -7.30 -8.11 20.69
CA ARG A 616 -6.33 -9.17 20.42
C ARG A 616 -5.11 -8.53 19.76
N LEU A 617 -3.93 -9.11 19.94
CA LEU A 617 -2.70 -8.54 19.36
C LEU A 617 -2.85 -8.38 17.85
N GLU A 618 -3.47 -9.37 17.20
CA GLU A 618 -3.73 -9.42 15.76
C GLU A 618 -4.78 -8.42 15.21
N THR A 619 -5.46 -7.67 16.10
CA THR A 619 -6.49 -6.67 15.75
C THR A 619 -6.24 -5.32 16.42
N GLN A 620 -5.23 -5.19 17.27
CA GLN A 620 -4.86 -3.92 17.92
C GLN A 620 -4.41 -2.90 16.86
N LYS A 621 -5.08 -1.75 16.83
CA LYS A 621 -4.74 -0.62 15.96
C LYS A 621 -4.27 0.56 16.82
N TYR A 622 -3.04 1.00 16.62
CA TYR A 622 -2.51 2.23 17.20
C TYR A 622 -2.89 3.40 16.29
N TRP A 623 -4.19 3.67 16.22
CA TRP A 623 -4.80 4.72 15.39
C TRP A 623 -5.23 5.91 16.25
N ALA A 624 -5.08 7.13 15.73
CA ALA A 624 -5.33 8.36 16.46
C ALA A 624 -6.82 8.66 16.54
N GLN A 625 -7.31 8.92 17.75
CA GLN A 625 -8.69 9.29 18.01
C GLN A 625 -8.74 10.78 18.38
N GLU A 626 -9.74 11.51 17.89
CA GLU A 626 -9.84 12.94 18.17
C GLU A 626 -10.29 13.20 19.62
N LEU A 627 -9.44 13.89 20.40
CA LEU A 627 -9.77 14.34 21.74
C LEU A 627 -10.21 15.81 21.70
N VAL A 628 -11.47 16.04 21.35
CA VAL A 628 -12.05 17.38 21.18
C VAL A 628 -12.35 18.05 22.53
N ALA A 629 -11.84 19.25 22.76
CA ALA A 629 -12.14 20.09 23.93
C ALA A 629 -12.75 21.44 23.52
N ASP A 630 -13.80 21.86 24.24
CA ASP A 630 -14.46 23.16 24.07
C ASP A 630 -13.86 24.21 25.02
N PRO A 631 -13.07 25.18 24.50
CA PRO A 631 -12.43 26.21 25.30
C PRO A 631 -13.39 27.33 25.71
N SER A 632 -14.61 27.42 25.16
CA SER A 632 -15.59 28.45 25.54
C SER A 632 -16.03 28.35 27.01
N THR A 633 -15.78 27.19 27.63
CA THR A 633 -16.02 26.93 29.06
C THR A 633 -14.88 27.38 29.98
N ALA A 634 -13.73 27.81 29.42
CA ALA A 634 -12.61 28.34 30.19
C ALA A 634 -12.96 29.67 30.86
N THR A 635 -12.41 29.92 32.05
CA THR A 635 -12.56 31.21 32.73
C THR A 635 -11.23 31.67 33.28
N GLY A 636 -10.92 32.97 33.10
CA GLY A 636 -9.66 33.56 33.59
C GLY A 636 -8.41 33.19 32.77
N VAL A 637 -8.57 32.79 31.51
CA VAL A 637 -7.49 32.49 30.55
C VAL A 637 -7.73 33.31 29.28
N ASP A 638 -6.68 33.89 28.70
CA ASP A 638 -6.76 34.53 27.38
C ASP A 638 -6.71 33.47 26.27
N LEU A 639 -7.88 33.20 25.68
CA LEU A 639 -8.01 32.23 24.60
C LEU A 639 -7.32 32.67 23.30
N THR A 640 -6.87 33.92 23.16
CA THR A 640 -6.17 34.41 21.96
C THR A 640 -4.66 34.15 21.97
N ASP A 641 -4.09 33.80 23.13
CA ASP A 641 -2.65 33.61 23.32
C ASP A 641 -2.34 32.32 24.10
N ILE A 642 -2.92 31.19 23.68
CA ILE A 642 -2.67 29.89 24.32
C ILE A 642 -1.27 29.40 23.95
N THR A 643 -0.37 29.36 24.94
CA THR A 643 1.06 29.00 24.75
C THR A 643 1.38 27.56 25.15
N GLN A 644 0.50 26.89 25.90
CA GLN A 644 0.72 25.54 26.40
C GLN A 644 -0.59 24.73 26.44
N VAL A 645 -0.47 23.43 26.14
CA VAL A 645 -1.56 22.45 26.24
C VAL A 645 -1.04 21.18 26.92
N ASP A 646 -1.65 20.77 28.03
CA ASP A 646 -1.33 19.53 28.74
C ASP A 646 -2.46 18.52 28.67
N LEU A 647 -2.07 17.25 28.64
CA LEU A 647 -2.94 16.14 29.03
C LEU A 647 -2.81 15.91 30.54
N VAL A 648 -3.95 15.71 31.20
CA VAL A 648 -4.04 15.38 32.63
C VAL A 648 -4.83 14.09 32.76
N SER A 649 -4.27 13.06 33.38
CA SER A 649 -4.92 11.76 33.52
C SER A 649 -6.16 11.83 34.41
N ALA A 650 -7.26 11.22 33.96
CA ALA A 650 -8.41 10.89 34.80
C ALA A 650 -8.46 9.39 35.13
N SER A 651 -7.87 8.52 34.29
CA SER A 651 -7.66 7.10 34.62
C SER A 651 -6.43 6.89 35.52
N ASP A 652 -6.45 5.83 36.33
CA ASP A 652 -5.35 5.48 37.25
C ASP A 652 -4.05 5.04 36.55
N GLN A 653 -4.11 4.66 35.28
CA GLN A 653 -2.96 4.31 34.45
C GLN A 653 -3.29 4.52 32.97
N GLY A 654 -2.26 4.61 32.13
CA GLY A 654 -2.41 4.70 30.69
C GLY A 654 -1.12 5.08 29.97
N GLN A 655 -1.15 4.96 28.65
CA GLN A 655 -0.14 5.50 27.76
C GLN A 655 -0.81 5.99 26.48
N VAL A 656 -0.41 7.19 26.03
CA VAL A 656 -0.88 7.79 24.78
C VAL A 656 0.26 8.42 24.00
N TRP A 657 0.00 8.61 22.71
CA TRP A 657 0.78 9.48 21.84
C TRP A 657 -0.13 10.54 21.23
N VAL A 658 0.35 11.77 21.10
CA VAL A 658 -0.33 12.82 20.34
C VAL A 658 0.44 13.05 19.05
N ALA A 659 -0.25 12.87 17.92
CA ALA A 659 0.30 13.14 16.60
C ALA A 659 0.46 14.64 16.37
N ASP A 660 -0.57 15.42 16.73
CA ASP A 660 -0.61 16.88 16.71
C ASP A 660 -1.86 17.39 17.45
N LEU A 661 -1.89 18.70 17.68
CA LEU A 661 -3.06 19.43 18.19
C LEU A 661 -3.36 20.64 17.31
N ALA A 662 -4.61 21.10 17.29
CA ALA A 662 -5.02 22.19 16.42
C ALA A 662 -6.16 23.05 16.99
N ALA A 663 -6.16 24.34 16.64
CA ALA A 663 -7.35 25.18 16.75
C ALA A 663 -8.24 24.97 15.52
N ALA A 664 -9.35 24.26 15.67
CA ALA A 664 -10.24 23.87 14.59
C ALA A 664 -11.44 24.83 14.42
N PRO A 665 -11.78 25.24 13.18
CA PRO A 665 -12.99 26.02 12.90
C PRO A 665 -14.24 25.14 12.88
N ASP A 666 -15.41 25.75 13.07
CA ASP A 666 -16.71 25.05 13.02
C ASP A 666 -17.21 24.73 11.60
N ALA A 667 -16.55 25.29 10.57
CA ALA A 667 -16.84 25.08 9.16
C ALA A 667 -15.55 25.09 8.34
N LEU A 668 -15.55 24.43 7.18
CA LEU A 668 -14.40 24.46 6.27
C LEU A 668 -14.13 25.87 5.74
N VAL A 669 -12.85 26.17 5.54
CA VAL A 669 -12.42 27.36 4.79
C VAL A 669 -12.17 26.98 3.33
N ALA A 670 -12.33 27.94 2.41
CA ALA A 670 -12.08 27.72 0.99
C ALA A 670 -10.66 27.19 0.71
N VAL A 671 -10.56 26.27 -0.24
CA VAL A 671 -9.29 25.74 -0.73
C VAL A 671 -8.71 26.67 -1.80
N PRO A 672 -7.46 27.12 -1.70
CA PRO A 672 -6.86 27.95 -2.73
C PRO A 672 -6.64 27.14 -4.01
N GLU A 673 -6.77 27.82 -5.16
CA GLU A 673 -6.51 27.22 -6.47
C GLU A 673 -5.01 27.11 -6.72
N LEU A 674 -4.40 26.10 -6.10
CA LEU A 674 -2.98 25.81 -6.18
C LEU A 674 -2.76 24.32 -6.47
N ARG A 675 -1.57 24.03 -7.00
CA ARG A 675 -0.97 22.70 -7.09
C ARG A 675 0.48 22.86 -6.66
N LEU A 676 1.05 21.83 -6.02
CA LEU A 676 2.49 21.78 -5.83
C LEU A 676 3.14 21.33 -7.15
N PRO A 677 4.39 21.74 -7.43
CA PRO A 677 5.15 21.11 -8.49
C PRO A 677 5.34 19.62 -8.18
N THR A 678 5.39 18.80 -9.23
CA THR A 678 5.68 17.38 -9.15
C THR A 678 7.11 17.07 -9.59
N VAL A 679 7.63 15.89 -9.22
CA VAL A 679 8.99 15.46 -9.56
C VAL A 679 9.02 14.02 -10.04
N ASP A 680 9.66 13.83 -11.19
CA ASP A 680 9.87 12.56 -11.85
C ASP A 680 11.32 12.12 -11.74
N VAL A 681 11.59 10.99 -11.08
CA VAL A 681 12.93 10.40 -11.07
C VAL A 681 13.18 9.54 -12.31
N GLY A 682 14.27 9.85 -13.02
CA GLY A 682 14.63 9.16 -14.24
C GLY A 682 15.16 7.74 -14.01
N ARG A 683 15.37 7.04 -15.13
CA ARG A 683 16.07 5.74 -15.18
C ARG A 683 17.25 5.86 -16.14
N VAL A 684 18.44 5.42 -15.72
CA VAL A 684 19.68 5.63 -16.46
C VAL A 684 20.42 4.32 -16.68
N ARG A 685 20.91 4.11 -17.89
CA ARG A 685 21.81 3.00 -18.23
C ARG A 685 23.16 3.54 -18.70
N ILE A 686 24.24 3.16 -18.02
CA ILE A 686 25.62 3.56 -18.36
C ILE A 686 26.54 2.34 -18.48
N ALA A 687 27.63 2.48 -19.21
CA ALA A 687 28.77 1.58 -19.08
C ALA A 687 29.48 1.84 -17.75
N GLU A 688 30.14 0.82 -17.21
CA GLU A 688 30.92 0.92 -15.97
C GLU A 688 32.16 1.80 -16.16
N GLY A 689 33.03 1.39 -17.09
CA GLY A 689 34.21 2.11 -17.55
C GLY A 689 35.52 1.82 -16.80
N ASP A 690 36.62 1.95 -17.55
CA ASP A 690 38.05 1.74 -17.23
C ASP A 690 38.67 2.48 -15.99
N GLY A 691 37.87 3.14 -15.15
CA GLY A 691 38.32 4.02 -14.07
C GLY A 691 38.93 3.28 -12.88
N PRO A 692 39.79 3.91 -12.04
CA PRO A 692 40.21 3.29 -10.78
C PRO A 692 39.27 3.67 -9.61
N GLY A 693 38.25 2.84 -9.36
CA GLY A 693 37.40 2.88 -8.16
C GLY A 693 36.20 3.84 -8.24
N ALA A 694 35.50 3.99 -7.12
CA ALA A 694 34.25 4.73 -6.94
C ALA A 694 34.02 5.97 -7.85
N VAL A 695 33.05 5.86 -8.74
CA VAL A 695 32.52 6.90 -9.64
C VAL A 695 31.12 7.29 -9.18
N THR A 696 30.76 8.58 -9.29
CA THR A 696 29.39 9.06 -9.02
C THR A 696 28.63 9.30 -10.31
N ALA A 697 27.71 8.39 -10.63
CA ALA A 697 26.67 8.59 -11.63
C ALA A 697 25.65 9.65 -11.16
N ARG A 698 24.95 10.25 -12.12
CA ARG A 698 23.89 11.23 -11.90
C ARG A 698 22.63 10.75 -12.60
N VAL A 699 21.67 10.23 -11.84
CA VAL A 699 20.35 9.92 -12.38
C VAL A 699 19.55 11.22 -12.39
N PRO A 700 19.08 11.72 -13.55
CA PRO A 700 18.34 12.97 -13.62
C PRO A 700 16.98 12.83 -12.94
N PHE A 701 16.45 13.95 -12.47
CA PHE A 701 15.03 14.10 -12.21
C PHE A 701 14.53 15.40 -12.84
N GLU A 702 13.29 15.39 -13.31
CA GLU A 702 12.60 16.56 -13.87
C GLU A 702 11.60 17.10 -12.84
N VAL A 703 11.30 18.40 -12.93
CA VAL A 703 10.33 19.08 -12.06
C VAL A 703 9.26 19.72 -12.94
N HIS A 704 8.01 19.35 -12.73
CA HIS A 704 6.87 19.84 -13.49
C HIS A 704 6.08 20.85 -12.65
N GLY A 705 5.71 21.99 -13.25
CA GLY A 705 5.15 23.13 -12.53
C GLY A 705 6.19 24.02 -11.84
N ASP A 706 5.72 25.07 -11.17
CA ASP A 706 6.58 26.13 -10.61
C ASP A 706 6.97 25.87 -9.14
N VAL A 707 8.27 25.65 -8.89
CA VAL A 707 8.82 25.69 -7.52
C VAL A 707 8.84 27.14 -7.03
N THR A 708 7.81 27.55 -6.29
CA THR A 708 7.64 28.93 -5.79
C THR A 708 8.31 29.17 -4.42
N ALA A 709 8.57 28.11 -3.66
CA ALA A 709 9.17 28.16 -2.32
C ALA A 709 10.22 27.04 -2.14
N PRO A 710 11.16 27.13 -1.18
CA PRO A 710 12.16 26.09 -0.95
C PRO A 710 11.52 24.73 -0.64
N ALA A 711 11.70 23.77 -1.54
CA ALA A 711 11.09 22.46 -1.45
C ALA A 711 12.11 21.39 -1.03
N ARG A 712 11.63 20.24 -0.56
CA ARG A 712 12.47 19.12 -0.10
C ARG A 712 11.85 17.77 -0.45
N LEU A 713 12.73 16.87 -0.87
CA LEU A 713 12.48 15.45 -1.12
C LEU A 713 13.40 14.63 -0.23
N ALA A 714 12.91 13.51 0.30
CA ALA A 714 13.74 12.45 0.87
C ALA A 714 14.05 11.43 -0.23
N VAL A 715 15.31 11.01 -0.31
CA VAL A 715 15.76 10.04 -1.30
C VAL A 715 16.36 8.85 -0.58
N THR A 716 15.85 7.66 -0.91
CA THR A 716 16.39 6.37 -0.50
C THR A 716 16.96 5.67 -1.73
N THR A 717 18.13 5.08 -1.58
CA THR A 717 18.84 4.38 -2.66
C THR A 717 19.42 3.07 -2.13
N SER A 718 19.35 2.01 -2.93
CA SER A 718 19.81 0.66 -2.54
C SER A 718 20.40 -0.08 -3.74
N GLY A 719 21.51 -0.81 -3.53
CA GLY A 719 22.22 -1.51 -4.61
C GLY A 719 23.34 -0.71 -5.28
N GLN A 720 23.96 0.22 -4.55
CA GLN A 720 25.24 0.86 -4.92
C GLN A 720 26.44 -0.06 -4.68
N SER A 721 26.35 -0.81 -3.59
CA SER A 721 27.20 -1.93 -3.24
C SER A 721 26.43 -2.86 -2.32
N ARG A 722 27.01 -4.02 -2.07
CA ARG A 722 26.42 -5.17 -1.37
C ARG A 722 25.82 -4.80 0.00
N GLY A 723 24.50 -4.91 0.14
CA GLY A 723 23.77 -4.51 1.36
C GLY A 723 23.83 -3.02 1.70
N GLN A 724 24.40 -2.17 0.84
CA GLN A 724 24.46 -0.73 1.07
C GLN A 724 23.12 -0.09 0.73
N GLN A 725 22.64 0.72 1.68
CA GLN A 725 21.53 1.63 1.49
C GLN A 725 22.01 3.03 1.88
N GLN A 726 21.53 4.06 1.18
CA GLN A 726 21.80 5.46 1.52
C GLN A 726 20.48 6.23 1.54
N ARG A 727 20.31 7.05 2.58
CA ARG A 727 19.18 7.97 2.73
C ARG A 727 19.69 9.38 2.93
N PHE A 728 19.21 10.31 2.11
CA PHE A 728 19.57 11.73 2.17
C PHE A 728 18.41 12.60 1.68
N ASN A 729 18.54 13.92 1.81
CA ASN A 729 17.55 14.86 1.30
C ASN A 729 18.08 15.58 0.06
N ILE A 730 17.18 15.88 -0.88
CA ILE A 730 17.42 16.84 -1.95
C ILE A 730 16.57 18.08 -1.64
N ASP A 731 17.21 19.24 -1.53
CA ASP A 731 16.54 20.54 -1.44
C ASP A 731 16.45 21.17 -2.84
N LEU A 732 15.28 21.68 -3.20
CA LEU A 732 15.04 22.41 -4.46
C LEU A 732 14.92 23.90 -4.17
N ALA A 733 15.64 24.71 -4.96
CA ALA A 733 15.52 26.16 -4.91
C ALA A 733 14.29 26.65 -5.70
N PRO A 734 13.70 27.81 -5.36
CA PRO A 734 12.67 28.42 -6.18
C PRO A 734 13.11 28.62 -7.64
N GLY A 735 12.25 28.25 -8.59
CA GLY A 735 12.53 28.28 -10.03
C GLY A 735 13.43 27.14 -10.55
N GLN A 736 13.76 26.13 -9.74
CA GLN A 736 14.52 24.97 -10.18
C GLN A 736 13.62 23.95 -10.91
N THR A 737 13.98 23.63 -12.16
CA THR A 737 13.16 22.76 -13.05
C THR A 737 13.70 21.34 -13.22
N SER A 738 14.86 21.01 -12.66
CA SER A 738 15.49 19.68 -12.74
C SER A 738 16.63 19.53 -11.73
N GLY A 739 17.17 18.32 -11.62
CA GLY A 739 18.38 18.05 -10.86
C GLY A 739 18.91 16.63 -11.11
N TRP A 740 19.65 16.10 -10.13
CA TRP A 740 20.13 14.72 -10.18
C TRP A 740 20.20 14.07 -8.80
N VAL A 741 19.90 12.78 -8.76
CA VAL A 741 20.23 11.88 -7.66
C VAL A 741 21.67 11.40 -7.86
N PRO A 742 22.61 11.69 -6.93
CA PRO A 742 23.95 11.14 -6.98
C PRO A 742 23.93 9.67 -6.56
N VAL A 743 24.45 8.79 -7.40
CA VAL A 743 24.60 7.36 -7.11
C VAL A 743 26.07 6.99 -7.30
N THR A 744 26.70 6.49 -6.25
CA THR A 744 28.10 6.01 -6.34
C THR A 744 28.09 4.53 -6.71
N TYR A 745 28.94 4.15 -7.66
CA TYR A 745 29.22 2.77 -8.06
C TYR A 745 30.73 2.62 -8.22
N ASP A 746 31.28 1.41 -8.07
CA ASP A 746 32.69 1.17 -8.36
C ASP A 746 32.87 0.88 -9.86
N ALA A 747 33.95 1.39 -10.43
CA ALA A 747 34.33 1.14 -11.81
C ALA A 747 35.76 0.56 -11.82
N ASP A 748 36.02 -0.49 -12.60
CA ASP A 748 37.36 -1.06 -12.71
C ASP A 748 37.81 -1.56 -14.11
N ARG A 749 38.27 -2.82 -14.20
CA ARG A 749 38.83 -3.54 -15.38
C ARG A 749 38.63 -5.06 -15.30
N LEU A 750 37.71 -5.50 -14.45
CA LEU A 750 37.36 -6.89 -14.24
C LEU A 750 36.16 -7.19 -15.13
N ASP A 751 36.15 -8.38 -15.75
CA ASP A 751 34.92 -8.91 -16.31
C ASP A 751 34.02 -9.26 -15.13
N ASP A 752 33.05 -8.38 -14.93
CA ASP A 752 32.19 -8.38 -13.78
C ASP A 752 30.84 -8.95 -14.18
N TYR A 753 29.77 -8.51 -13.55
CA TYR A 753 28.45 -9.05 -13.85
C TYR A 753 27.71 -8.12 -14.81
N PRO A 754 26.98 -8.66 -15.81
CA PRO A 754 26.57 -7.86 -16.99
C PRO A 754 25.71 -6.62 -16.73
N ARG A 755 25.19 -6.46 -15.50
CA ARG A 755 24.45 -5.30 -14.99
C ARG A 755 24.64 -5.22 -13.47
N GLN A 756 24.79 -4.02 -12.92
CA GLN A 756 24.47 -3.68 -11.52
C GLN A 756 23.25 -2.75 -11.54
N VAL A 757 22.33 -2.85 -10.57
CA VAL A 757 21.10 -2.03 -10.55
C VAL A 757 20.90 -1.41 -9.18
N THR A 758 21.18 -0.11 -9.05
CA THR A 758 20.78 0.69 -7.89
C THR A 758 19.34 1.15 -8.07
N GLN A 759 18.45 0.79 -7.14
CA GLN A 759 17.09 1.33 -7.09
C GLN A 759 17.05 2.67 -6.35
N ILE A 760 16.15 3.55 -6.77
CA ILE A 760 15.96 4.88 -6.22
C ILE A 760 14.47 5.06 -5.90
N SER A 761 14.17 5.50 -4.69
CA SER A 761 12.84 5.95 -4.28
C SER A 761 12.93 7.38 -3.77
N MET A 762 12.02 8.23 -4.25
CA MET A 762 11.93 9.64 -3.87
C MET A 762 10.58 9.93 -3.23
N PHE A 763 10.59 10.52 -2.04
CA PHE A 763 9.39 10.80 -1.25
C PHE A 763 9.27 12.29 -0.98
N ALA A 764 8.04 12.81 -1.04
CA ALA A 764 7.75 14.21 -0.73
C ALA A 764 8.02 14.51 0.74
N VAL A 765 8.56 15.71 1.03
CA VAL A 765 8.77 16.18 2.41
C VAL A 765 8.26 17.60 2.61
N ARG A 766 8.41 18.50 1.63
CA ARG A 766 7.92 19.88 1.74
C ARG A 766 7.82 20.60 0.39
N ASN A 767 6.72 21.30 0.13
CA ASN A 767 6.46 22.22 -1.00
C ASN A 767 6.64 21.62 -2.42
N VAL A 768 6.66 20.30 -2.54
CA VAL A 768 6.78 19.53 -3.80
C VAL A 768 6.16 18.16 -3.55
N MET A 769 5.51 17.60 -4.56
CA MET A 769 5.06 16.20 -4.55
C MET A 769 5.94 15.39 -5.50
N THR A 770 5.98 14.07 -5.36
CA THR A 770 6.50 13.22 -6.43
C THR A 770 5.38 12.83 -7.38
N ASP A 771 5.69 12.83 -8.66
CA ASP A 771 4.92 12.11 -9.64
C ASP A 771 5.65 10.76 -9.80
N ALA A 772 6.44 10.50 -10.83
CA ALA A 772 7.22 9.26 -10.91
C ALA A 772 8.24 9.12 -9.76
N TRP A 773 7.87 8.37 -8.71
CA TRP A 773 8.63 8.26 -7.45
C TRP A 773 9.69 7.15 -7.43
N THR A 774 9.70 6.26 -8.43
CA THR A 774 10.67 5.14 -8.56
C THR A 774 11.56 5.22 -9.80
N GLY A 775 12.87 5.16 -9.57
CA GLY A 775 13.91 5.25 -10.61
C GLY A 775 15.00 4.20 -10.41
N ASP A 776 15.93 4.12 -11.37
CA ASP A 776 17.08 3.22 -11.29
C ASP A 776 18.34 3.77 -11.98
N LEU A 777 19.49 3.33 -11.48
CA LEU A 777 20.74 3.32 -12.21
C LEU A 777 21.08 1.87 -12.57
N THR A 778 21.12 1.57 -13.86
CA THR A 778 21.69 0.33 -14.40
C THR A 778 23.11 0.58 -14.93
N VAL A 779 24.12 0.22 -14.14
CA VAL A 779 25.52 0.13 -14.61
C VAL A 779 25.68 -1.17 -15.41
N VAL A 780 26.57 -1.16 -16.41
CA VAL A 780 26.78 -2.26 -17.36
C VAL A 780 28.27 -2.49 -17.49
N ASP A 781 28.74 -3.62 -16.99
CA ASP A 781 30.07 -4.19 -17.27
C ASP A 781 30.37 -4.12 -18.78
N ASP A 782 31.48 -3.48 -19.12
CA ASP A 782 31.98 -3.32 -20.49
C ASP A 782 33.34 -4.00 -20.73
N ASP A 783 33.81 -4.80 -19.77
CA ASP A 783 35.07 -5.53 -19.85
C ASP A 783 34.96 -6.89 -20.59
N PRO A 784 36.08 -7.42 -21.12
CA PRO A 784 36.04 -8.62 -21.96
C PRO A 784 36.26 -9.91 -21.17
N THR A 785 35.23 -10.76 -21.13
CA THR A 785 35.24 -12.09 -20.50
C THR A 785 36.52 -12.90 -20.74
N PRO A 786 37.27 -13.26 -19.67
CA PRO A 786 38.59 -13.81 -19.80
C PRO A 786 38.54 -15.28 -20.22
N ARG A 787 39.56 -15.68 -21.00
CA ARG A 787 39.69 -17.06 -21.46
C ARG A 787 39.96 -17.99 -20.27
N VAL A 788 39.08 -18.96 -20.07
CA VAL A 788 39.34 -20.13 -19.22
C VAL A 788 40.19 -21.13 -20.00
N THR A 789 41.23 -21.66 -19.35
CA THR A 789 42.04 -22.76 -19.86
C THR A 789 42.02 -23.94 -18.89
N VAL A 790 41.73 -25.14 -19.41
CA VAL A 790 41.72 -26.38 -18.65
C VAL A 790 42.80 -27.30 -19.21
N GLN A 791 43.73 -27.74 -18.37
CA GLN A 791 44.84 -28.60 -18.76
C GLN A 791 44.91 -29.83 -17.83
N PRO A 792 44.86 -31.07 -18.34
CA PRO A 792 45.08 -32.24 -17.50
C PRO A 792 46.53 -32.28 -17.02
N VAL A 793 46.74 -32.57 -15.73
CA VAL A 793 48.08 -32.72 -15.13
C VAL A 793 48.81 -33.92 -15.76
N THR A 794 48.09 -35.02 -15.96
CA THR A 794 48.54 -36.17 -16.77
C THR A 794 47.43 -36.55 -17.75
N ARG A 795 47.81 -36.97 -18.96
CA ARG A 795 46.85 -37.41 -20.01
C ARG A 795 46.34 -38.84 -19.83
N SER A 796 46.88 -39.55 -18.84
CA SER A 796 46.54 -40.92 -18.46
C SER A 796 46.79 -41.06 -16.95
N VAL A 797 45.94 -41.85 -16.30
CA VAL A 797 46.06 -42.25 -14.90
C VAL A 797 45.70 -43.73 -14.79
N ASP A 798 46.37 -44.44 -13.89
CA ASP A 798 46.07 -45.84 -13.60
C ASP A 798 44.76 -45.94 -12.79
N GLU A 799 44.12 -47.11 -12.84
CA GLU A 799 42.90 -47.36 -12.07
C GLU A 799 43.14 -47.16 -10.56
N GLY A 800 42.19 -46.49 -9.89
CA GLY A 800 42.32 -46.11 -8.48
C GLY A 800 43.25 -44.92 -8.19
N ARG A 801 43.85 -44.27 -9.21
CA ARG A 801 44.61 -43.01 -9.04
C ARG A 801 43.74 -41.78 -9.31
N PRO A 802 43.98 -40.65 -8.62
CA PRO A 802 43.24 -39.42 -8.86
C PRO A 802 43.61 -38.81 -10.22
N ALA A 803 42.61 -38.58 -11.07
CA ALA A 803 42.75 -37.69 -12.23
C ALA A 803 42.76 -36.24 -11.75
N GLN A 804 43.66 -35.42 -12.30
CA GLN A 804 43.85 -34.03 -11.90
C GLN A 804 43.91 -33.10 -13.11
N TRP A 805 43.32 -31.92 -12.96
CA TRP A 805 43.33 -30.84 -13.96
C TRP A 805 43.74 -29.53 -13.29
N VAL A 806 44.47 -28.71 -14.02
CA VAL A 806 44.72 -27.32 -13.68
C VAL A 806 43.78 -26.46 -14.51
N VAL A 807 42.94 -25.68 -13.84
CA VAL A 807 42.11 -24.64 -14.47
C VAL A 807 42.76 -23.29 -14.20
N LYS A 808 42.83 -22.43 -15.22
CA LYS A 808 43.30 -21.04 -15.10
C LYS A 808 42.39 -20.10 -15.86
N LEU A 809 41.97 -19.04 -15.19
CA LEU A 809 41.44 -17.82 -15.80
C LEU A 809 42.62 -16.97 -16.31
N ALA A 810 42.44 -16.33 -17.48
CA ALA A 810 43.48 -15.50 -18.09
C ALA A 810 43.66 -14.11 -17.44
N ARG A 811 42.63 -13.65 -16.72
CA ARG A 811 42.58 -12.43 -15.88
C ARG A 811 41.66 -12.72 -14.68
N PRO A 812 41.70 -11.91 -13.60
CA PRO A 812 40.67 -11.97 -12.57
C PRO A 812 39.30 -11.54 -13.12
N VAL A 813 38.25 -11.82 -12.35
CA VAL A 813 36.84 -11.46 -12.53
C VAL A 813 36.29 -11.06 -11.15
N GLY A 814 35.31 -10.17 -11.05
CA GLY A 814 34.66 -9.83 -9.76
C GLY A 814 33.64 -10.86 -9.28
N TYR A 815 33.69 -12.08 -9.81
CA TYR A 815 32.66 -13.09 -9.56
C TYR A 815 33.14 -14.50 -9.22
N ASP A 816 32.34 -15.18 -8.39
CA ASP A 816 32.51 -16.60 -8.07
C ASP A 816 32.44 -17.48 -9.34
N THR A 817 33.59 -17.99 -9.76
CA THR A 817 33.71 -18.90 -10.91
C THR A 817 33.67 -20.36 -10.46
N TRP A 818 32.64 -21.08 -10.87
CA TRP A 818 32.47 -22.51 -10.59
C TRP A 818 32.88 -23.36 -11.79
N VAL A 819 33.63 -24.44 -11.53
CA VAL A 819 33.98 -25.43 -12.56
C VAL A 819 33.25 -26.73 -12.26
N SER A 820 32.25 -27.04 -13.08
CA SER A 820 31.64 -28.38 -13.14
C SER A 820 32.29 -29.21 -14.24
N GLY A 821 32.30 -30.53 -14.06
CA GLY A 821 32.83 -31.47 -15.04
C GLY A 821 32.02 -32.76 -15.02
N GLU A 822 31.69 -33.27 -16.21
CA GLU A 822 31.02 -34.55 -16.39
C GLU A 822 32.01 -35.61 -16.86
N VAL A 823 31.99 -36.80 -16.25
CA VAL A 823 32.78 -37.95 -16.72
C VAL A 823 32.05 -38.61 -17.88
N VAL A 824 32.30 -38.10 -19.09
CA VAL A 824 31.76 -38.66 -20.33
C VAL A 824 32.54 -39.91 -20.79
N ARG A 825 31.86 -40.80 -21.51
CA ARG A 825 32.49 -42.01 -22.07
C ARG A 825 33.49 -41.62 -23.16
N GLY A 826 34.77 -41.92 -22.94
CA GLY A 826 35.80 -41.71 -23.96
C GLY A 826 35.58 -42.56 -25.22
N PRO A 827 36.15 -42.19 -26.39
CA PRO A 827 35.93 -42.87 -27.67
C PRO A 827 36.63 -44.23 -27.80
N ARG A 828 37.18 -44.79 -26.71
CA ARG A 828 37.84 -46.09 -26.67
C ARG A 828 36.92 -47.15 -26.08
N PRO A 829 37.04 -48.42 -26.47
CA PRO A 829 36.28 -49.52 -25.87
C PRO A 829 36.45 -49.57 -24.34
N THR A 830 35.42 -50.02 -23.64
CA THR A 830 35.50 -50.30 -22.21
C THR A 830 36.54 -51.40 -21.99
N LEU A 831 37.54 -51.15 -21.13
CA LEU A 831 38.44 -52.21 -20.66
C LEU A 831 37.63 -53.15 -19.75
N ALA A 832 37.75 -54.45 -20.01
CA ALA A 832 37.19 -55.50 -19.16
C ALA A 832 38.16 -55.85 -18.02
N ALA A 833 37.64 -56.50 -16.97
CA ALA A 833 38.47 -57.08 -15.91
C ALA A 833 39.31 -58.23 -16.48
N GLY A 834 40.49 -57.89 -17.01
CA GLY A 834 41.33 -58.75 -17.84
C GLY A 834 42.23 -57.98 -18.83
N ASP A 835 41.97 -56.69 -19.08
CA ASP A 835 42.75 -55.84 -20.00
C ASP A 835 43.85 -54.98 -19.28
N VAL A 836 44.32 -55.40 -18.10
CA VAL A 836 45.37 -54.73 -17.29
C VAL A 836 46.60 -55.62 -17.15
#